data_AF-A0A2E7JVA3-F1
#
_entry.id   AF-A0A2E7JVA3-F1
#
_cell.length_a   1.000
_cell.length_b   1.000
_cell.length_c   1.000
_cell.angle_alpha   90.00
_cell.angle_beta   90.00
_cell.angle_gamma   90.00
#
_symmetry.space_group_name_H-M   'P 1'
#
loop_
_entity.id
_entity.type
_entity.pdbx_description
1 polymer ?
#
loop_
_entity_poly.entity_id
_entity_poly.type
_entity_poly.pdbx_seq_one_letter_code
_entity_poly.pdbx_strand_id
1 'polypeptide(L)'
;MPPRGFFMYAIAFCLALALTPVGICAQTLAAEVHPGLLFGAEEVPLLKERIQREPYATWWQIVRDRADSTPPTFSEERTKVRFAKALAFAWLMTDDAAYADRALEVMQRVAFPPRGGDLGQPHNEGEVVAQYAVAYDMLHQYAAQNDAAALAEMRAILAEEADRLWEGIVISEVDLGLVTLKIRLHETPHIDNWHIRAYGGLGLAAMTLSEYTGSQAAPQDWADRAFEMVKGSLDFQIDEQDGGYAEGPFYSRYAADVYLPYMFALRRHSGVDLFSDPKIEKMHDWSLNLRLPNGRRPNIDDGHLDDFYGHYLAAVYDDGGVHRWDWENNENGLYVREFSEMDAIALYDDSVPAVAPSHGPSVFMPGAGDAVFRSDWSPQATYMLLRGENGVARDRGLSHEHPDETSFVLYAGGEMLALDAGYIDFTNHDKVNEGRNHNVVLVDGVGPPRLTLLGQTAGGGNDAFIRDAFTSASGDYAEVDASYQGVDIKRRVFFADRSYFVIADEIVSTDEHDYEWRLHGNGGGDSGGEYAREGNLARWTRPGAELIAYMPERDGLVAADGDTIHSFDYLEEQTHAVLRMQQRAADAHYLAVLYPRATGATDPTLGTAKISGGHGVIADLTDARDVAWQRDAGVTEATVTGLAHPLYSDAALGYARAADAASPLQRFSLQDATQLRNDDQTIFSTTEPVDVSIELDDGQFAGFVRGPGTGYSLTVPLVGRTFDGATFTAELLGTSVADDLLTLDLAGEGDLTLRFSPPPPVQLHVVARAGSRSATSPMRTRVARSFTFEVFAFSAADSSDIEQLSDFEWEVPAELGEVTGLGQLDLTTTMGVRADIAFRARGAETTFNVLTTPHSIREVVIEPTSVDLEPGERQTFRATSLDRYGNRVLGRNFGWHVVGDIGTINSRTGDFIAGDNPGEGWVIAVVNTSLIFSDAGATVQGAGKVTVGAGRPERYALHPNMPNPFNPATQIRFDLPIAGPVRLTIYNALGQEVERLVEQEMAPGVHAVEWDAAGHRSGIYICELIANPYRARRKMLLLR
;
A
#
# COMPACT_ATOMS: atom_id res chain seq x y z
N MET A 1 20.03 -24.89 44.45
CA MET A 1 21.13 -24.72 45.44
C MET A 1 22.21 -23.89 44.75
N PRO A 2 22.47 -22.64 45.15
CA PRO A 2 23.52 -21.87 44.47
C PRO A 2 24.90 -22.40 44.88
N PRO A 3 25.89 -22.35 43.98
CA PRO A 3 27.23 -22.84 44.25
C PRO A 3 27.91 -21.93 45.27
N ARG A 4 28.47 -22.53 46.32
CA ARG A 4 29.19 -21.90 47.45
C ARG A 4 30.47 -21.14 47.06
N GLY A 5 30.69 -20.83 45.78
CA GLY A 5 31.92 -20.23 45.26
C GLY A 5 31.93 -18.70 45.19
N PHE A 6 30.77 -18.06 44.99
CA PHE A 6 30.70 -16.61 44.70
C PHE A 6 31.08 -15.74 45.91
N PHE A 7 30.63 -16.12 47.10
CA PHE A 7 30.86 -15.36 48.34
C PHE A 7 32.33 -15.34 48.77
N MET A 8 33.09 -16.40 48.44
CA MET A 8 34.51 -16.51 48.79
C MET A 8 35.40 -15.84 47.74
N TYR A 9 34.95 -15.77 46.49
CA TYR A 9 35.63 -15.01 45.43
C TYR A 9 35.44 -13.50 45.60
N ALA A 10 34.26 -13.02 45.97
CA ALA A 10 34.01 -11.60 46.23
C ALA A 10 34.93 -11.04 47.34
N ILE A 11 35.08 -11.76 48.45
CA ILE A 11 35.96 -11.35 49.56
C ILE A 11 37.45 -11.43 49.16
N ALA A 12 37.85 -12.44 48.38
CA ALA A 12 39.23 -12.58 47.91
C ALA A 12 39.60 -11.53 46.84
N PHE A 13 38.63 -11.07 46.03
CA PHE A 13 38.81 -10.04 45.02
C PHE A 13 38.87 -8.63 45.63
N CYS A 14 38.06 -8.35 46.66
CA CYS A 14 38.16 -7.13 47.48
C CYS A 14 39.54 -6.98 48.14
N LEU A 15 40.20 -8.08 48.49
CA LEU A 15 41.56 -8.09 49.07
C LEU A 15 42.68 -7.97 48.03
N ALA A 16 42.40 -8.21 46.74
CA ALA A 16 43.41 -8.21 45.67
C ALA A 16 43.47 -6.90 44.87
N LEU A 17 42.37 -6.14 44.78
CA LEU A 17 42.33 -4.84 44.09
C LEU A 17 42.80 -3.65 44.93
N ALA A 18 42.96 -3.82 46.25
CA ALA A 18 43.42 -2.77 47.15
C ALA A 18 44.92 -2.40 47.00
N LEU A 19 45.66 -2.96 46.03
CA LEU A 19 47.12 -2.82 45.93
C LEU A 19 47.61 -2.72 44.47
N THR A 20 47.10 -1.77 43.69
CA THR A 20 47.81 -1.25 42.51
C THR A 20 47.65 0.26 42.42
N PRO A 21 48.69 1.07 42.71
CA PRO A 21 48.64 2.49 42.44
C PRO A 21 48.84 2.71 40.94
N VAL A 22 47.84 3.24 40.23
CA VAL A 22 48.03 3.71 38.86
C VAL A 22 48.32 5.21 38.91
N GLY A 23 49.62 5.53 38.94
CA GLY A 23 50.13 6.89 38.94
C GLY A 23 50.35 7.45 37.54
N ILE A 24 49.27 7.88 36.88
CA ILE A 24 49.33 8.83 35.75
C ILE A 24 48.21 9.85 35.95
N CYS A 25 48.57 11.13 36.05
CA CYS A 25 47.66 12.27 36.09
C CYS A 25 46.86 12.30 34.78
N ALA A 26 45.56 11.99 34.81
CA ALA A 26 44.71 11.97 33.60
C ALA A 26 44.28 13.37 33.17
N GLN A 27 44.29 14.32 34.10
CA GLN A 27 44.06 15.75 33.87
C GLN A 27 45.06 16.58 34.67
N THR A 28 45.35 17.81 34.24
CA THR A 28 46.17 18.76 35.00
C THR A 28 45.35 20.01 35.27
N LEU A 29 45.22 20.40 36.54
CA LEU A 29 44.49 21.60 36.90
C LEU A 29 45.28 22.86 36.53
N ALA A 30 44.60 23.83 35.92
CA ALA A 30 45.09 25.18 35.72
C ALA A 30 44.99 26.00 37.02
N ALA A 31 45.61 27.19 37.04
CA ALA A 31 45.43 28.15 38.13
C ALA A 31 43.95 28.59 38.27
N GLU A 32 43.54 29.03 39.46
CA GLU A 32 42.14 29.42 39.70
C GLU A 32 41.74 30.61 38.82
N VAL A 33 40.64 30.44 38.08
CA VAL A 33 40.02 31.47 37.24
C VAL A 33 38.53 31.51 37.56
N HIS A 34 38.03 32.70 37.88
CA HIS A 34 36.65 32.91 38.33
C HIS A 34 35.99 34.13 37.65
N PRO A 35 34.79 33.98 37.05
CA PRO A 35 34.14 32.72 36.73
C PRO A 35 34.98 31.91 35.73
N GLY A 36 34.94 30.59 35.84
CA GLY A 36 35.68 29.69 34.96
C GLY A 36 35.02 28.35 34.69
N LEU A 37 33.98 27.94 35.43
CA LEU A 37 33.37 26.62 35.26
C LEU A 37 32.50 26.55 34.00
N LEU A 38 31.39 27.29 33.97
CA LEU A 38 30.46 27.30 32.83
C LEU A 38 30.91 28.24 31.72
N PHE A 39 31.50 29.38 32.10
CA PHE A 39 31.95 30.45 31.22
C PHE A 39 33.06 31.27 31.91
N GLY A 40 33.86 31.97 31.12
CA GLY A 40 34.89 32.89 31.57
C GLY A 40 34.35 34.31 31.81
N ALA A 41 35.10 35.11 32.57
CA ALA A 41 34.77 36.52 32.84
C ALA A 41 34.61 37.35 31.55
N GLU A 42 35.35 37.01 30.50
CA GLU A 42 35.31 37.63 29.17
C GLU A 42 34.01 37.36 28.39
N GLU A 43 33.26 36.31 28.74
CA GLU A 43 32.00 35.94 28.08
C GLU A 43 30.79 36.64 28.73
N VAL A 44 30.91 37.20 29.93
CA VAL A 44 29.80 37.88 30.63
C VAL A 44 29.11 38.97 29.78
N PRO A 45 29.83 39.84 29.02
CA PRO A 45 29.17 40.79 28.13
C PRO A 45 28.33 40.12 27.04
N LEU A 46 28.78 38.99 26.49
CA LEU A 46 28.02 38.21 25.50
C LEU A 46 26.78 37.59 26.15
N LEU A 47 26.87 37.07 27.38
CA LEU A 47 25.72 36.53 28.09
C LEU A 47 24.67 37.62 28.36
N LYS A 48 25.09 38.83 28.76
CA LYS A 48 24.19 39.99 28.92
C LYS A 48 23.50 40.39 27.61
N GLU A 49 24.14 40.21 26.46
CA GLU A 49 23.53 40.38 25.15
C GLU A 49 22.53 39.25 24.85
N ARG A 50 22.91 37.99 25.07
CA ARG A 50 22.07 36.80 24.82
C ARG A 50 20.73 36.92 25.52
N ILE A 51 20.71 37.25 26.81
CA ILE A 51 19.47 37.34 27.61
C ILE A 51 18.47 38.42 27.13
N GLN A 52 18.82 39.24 26.14
CA GLN A 52 17.92 40.23 25.52
C GLN A 52 17.14 39.67 24.32
N ARG A 53 17.42 38.45 23.86
CA ARG A 53 16.77 37.83 22.69
C ARG A 53 16.28 36.42 22.99
N GLU A 54 15.26 35.97 22.26
CA GLU A 54 14.75 34.59 22.39
C GLU A 54 15.73 33.55 21.82
N PRO A 55 15.78 32.32 22.37
CA PRO A 55 15.01 31.84 23.54
C PRO A 55 15.60 32.24 24.91
N TYR A 56 16.81 32.79 24.93
CA TYR A 56 17.54 33.14 26.16
C TYR A 56 16.78 34.12 27.07
N ALA A 57 16.03 35.06 26.48
CA ALA A 57 15.22 36.03 27.22
C ALA A 57 14.15 35.34 28.09
N THR A 58 13.50 34.29 27.56
CA THR A 58 12.54 33.48 28.31
C THR A 58 13.21 32.77 29.49
N TRP A 59 14.35 32.11 29.26
CA TRP A 59 15.08 31.43 30.33
C TRP A 59 15.61 32.40 31.39
N TRP A 60 16.13 33.55 30.96
CA TRP A 60 16.57 34.60 31.85
C TRP A 60 15.43 35.11 32.73
N GLN A 61 14.23 35.27 32.16
CA GLN A 61 13.07 35.66 32.94
C GLN A 61 12.78 34.66 34.07
N ILE A 62 12.86 33.35 33.79
CA ILE A 62 12.70 32.30 34.81
C ILE A 62 13.77 32.42 35.90
N VAL A 63 15.04 32.60 35.52
CA VAL A 63 16.15 32.77 36.47
C VAL A 63 15.94 34.00 37.35
N ARG A 64 15.56 35.13 36.75
CA ARG A 64 15.31 36.38 37.49
C ARG A 64 14.13 36.24 38.44
N ASP A 65 13.02 35.67 37.98
CA ASP A 65 11.82 35.48 38.80
C ASP A 65 12.10 34.54 39.99
N ARG A 66 12.93 33.52 39.79
CA ARG A 66 13.43 32.65 40.86
C ARG A 66 14.32 33.42 41.85
N ALA A 67 15.24 34.24 41.36
CA ALA A 67 16.09 35.08 42.19
C ALA A 67 15.26 36.07 43.03
N ASP A 68 14.29 36.75 42.42
CA ASP A 68 13.36 37.68 43.07
C ASP A 68 12.45 37.00 44.10
N SER A 69 12.04 35.76 43.83
CA SER A 69 11.17 34.96 44.70
C SER A 69 11.92 34.09 45.71
N THR A 70 13.22 34.32 45.91
CA THR A 70 14.04 33.53 46.86
C THR A 70 13.37 33.46 48.23
N PRO A 71 13.00 32.26 48.72
CA PRO A 71 12.28 32.14 49.97
C PRO A 71 13.19 32.50 51.16
N PRO A 72 12.62 32.96 52.29
CA PRO A 72 13.39 33.26 53.50
C PRO A 72 13.97 31.99 54.15
N THR A 73 13.35 30.84 53.90
CA THR A 73 13.71 29.52 54.41
C THR A 73 13.55 28.46 53.32
N PHE A 74 14.33 27.39 53.38
CA PHE A 74 14.33 26.32 52.38
C PHE A 74 14.00 24.97 53.03
N SER A 75 13.36 24.09 52.27
CA SER A 75 13.00 22.72 52.70
C SER A 75 14.19 21.77 52.72
N GLU A 76 15.17 21.97 51.83
CA GLU A 76 16.33 21.10 51.64
C GLU A 76 17.51 21.86 51.03
N GLU A 77 18.71 21.28 51.14
CA GLU A 77 19.98 21.89 50.75
C GLU A 77 20.16 22.00 49.23
N ARG A 78 19.68 21.01 48.45
CA ARG A 78 19.70 21.06 46.97
C ARG A 78 18.96 22.29 46.46
N THR A 79 17.76 22.53 46.99
CA THR A 79 17.00 23.73 46.65
C THR A 79 17.76 25.01 47.06
N LYS A 80 18.42 25.07 48.22
CA LYS A 80 19.23 26.25 48.62
C LYS A 80 20.31 26.60 47.60
N VAL A 81 21.16 25.64 47.24
CA VAL A 81 22.30 25.91 46.33
C VAL A 81 21.83 26.24 44.92
N ARG A 82 20.70 25.66 44.49
CA ARG A 82 20.05 26.00 43.21
C ARG A 82 19.56 27.46 43.18
N PHE A 83 18.96 27.95 44.27
CA PHE A 83 18.61 29.37 44.40
C PHE A 83 19.85 30.26 44.54
N ALA A 84 20.89 29.83 45.26
CA ALA A 84 22.14 30.56 45.35
C ALA A 84 22.81 30.75 43.98
N LYS A 85 22.82 29.71 43.14
CA LYS A 85 23.28 29.78 41.74
C LYS A 85 22.45 30.77 40.92
N ALA A 86 21.13 30.74 41.05
CA ALA A 86 20.25 31.69 40.35
C ALA A 86 20.51 33.14 40.78
N LEU A 87 20.68 33.41 42.08
CA LEU A 87 21.03 34.72 42.61
C LEU A 87 22.42 35.19 42.12
N ALA A 88 23.43 34.31 42.16
CA ALA A 88 24.77 34.60 41.68
C ALA A 88 24.77 34.95 40.18
N PHE A 89 24.03 34.19 39.37
CA PHE A 89 23.86 34.47 37.96
C PHE A 89 23.10 35.78 37.73
N ALA A 90 22.03 36.03 38.50
CA ALA A 90 21.25 37.26 38.40
C ALA A 90 22.09 38.50 38.72
N TRP A 91 22.96 38.43 39.73
CA TRP A 91 23.95 39.47 39.99
C TRP A 91 24.86 39.70 38.78
N LEU A 92 25.49 38.65 38.23
CA LEU A 92 26.36 38.78 37.05
C LEU A 92 25.66 39.42 35.86
N MET A 93 24.36 39.14 35.65
CA MET A 93 23.59 39.67 34.53
C MET A 93 23.08 41.10 34.75
N THR A 94 22.87 41.54 36.00
CA THR A 94 22.22 42.82 36.32
C THR A 94 23.13 43.86 36.97
N ASP A 95 24.28 43.43 37.50
CA ASP A 95 25.16 44.21 38.36
C ASP A 95 24.49 44.68 39.68
N ASP A 96 23.33 44.10 40.07
CA ASP A 96 22.63 44.44 41.32
C ASP A 96 23.23 43.67 42.51
N ALA A 97 23.94 44.41 43.37
CA ALA A 97 24.58 43.90 44.59
C ALA A 97 23.61 43.19 45.54
N ALA A 98 22.31 43.51 45.52
CA ALA A 98 21.33 42.86 46.39
C ALA A 98 21.22 41.35 46.13
N TYR A 99 21.36 40.92 44.87
CA TYR A 99 21.37 39.50 44.54
C TYR A 99 22.64 38.81 45.04
N ALA A 100 23.81 39.45 44.90
CA ALA A 100 25.07 38.87 45.38
C ALA A 100 25.09 38.77 46.91
N ASP A 101 24.68 39.82 47.62
CA ASP A 101 24.59 39.81 49.09
C ASP A 101 23.65 38.70 49.57
N ARG A 102 22.49 38.54 48.92
CA ARG A 102 21.55 37.46 49.23
C ARG A 102 22.12 36.08 48.89
N ALA A 103 22.86 35.95 47.79
CA ALA A 103 23.50 34.70 47.41
C ALA A 103 24.55 34.27 48.46
N LEU A 104 25.39 35.19 48.92
CA LEU A 104 26.37 34.95 49.99
C LEU A 104 25.67 34.47 51.28
N GLU A 105 24.59 35.14 51.68
CA GLU A 105 23.80 34.74 52.86
C GLU A 105 23.24 33.32 52.73
N VAL A 106 22.73 32.94 51.55
CA VAL A 106 22.21 31.59 51.30
C VAL A 106 23.33 30.56 51.32
N MET A 107 24.46 30.84 50.67
CA MET A 107 25.62 29.95 50.58
C MET A 107 26.22 29.63 51.96
N GLN A 108 26.41 30.64 52.81
CA GLN A 108 26.91 30.45 54.19
C GLN A 108 25.96 29.63 55.09
N ARG A 109 24.70 29.44 54.68
CA ARG A 109 23.68 28.67 55.42
C ARG A 109 23.42 27.28 54.84
N VAL A 110 24.18 26.88 53.82
CA VAL A 110 24.14 25.52 53.31
C VAL A 110 24.72 24.61 54.38
N ALA A 111 23.92 23.64 54.82
CA ALA A 111 24.30 22.68 55.84
C ALA A 111 24.57 21.34 55.17
N PHE A 112 25.84 20.91 55.15
CA PHE A 112 26.18 19.60 54.64
C PHE A 112 25.86 18.51 55.68
N PRO A 113 25.54 17.27 55.24
CA PRO A 113 25.23 16.17 56.15
C PRO A 113 26.34 15.95 57.19
N PRO A 114 25.97 15.54 58.41
CA PRO A 114 26.91 15.50 59.53
C PRO A 114 28.08 14.55 59.28
N ARG A 115 29.28 15.06 59.57
CA ARG A 115 30.57 14.38 59.42
C ARG A 115 30.74 13.37 60.56
N GLY A 116 30.68 12.09 60.21
CA GLY A 116 31.07 11.01 61.12
C GLY A 116 30.04 9.88 61.24
N GLY A 117 29.92 9.07 60.19
CA GLY A 117 29.13 7.83 60.23
C GLY A 117 28.16 7.67 59.06
N ASP A 118 28.57 8.11 57.86
CA ASP A 118 27.68 8.28 56.72
C ASP A 118 26.83 7.04 56.42
N LEU A 119 25.59 7.29 55.99
CA LEU A 119 24.69 6.49 55.14
C LEU A 119 23.69 7.49 54.51
N GLY A 120 24.20 8.62 54.00
CA GLY A 120 23.44 9.71 53.38
C GLY A 120 22.97 9.37 51.97
N GLN A 121 22.77 10.37 51.11
CA GLN A 121 22.40 10.17 49.70
C GLN A 121 23.50 10.75 48.80
N PRO A 122 24.55 9.97 48.47
CA PRO A 122 25.74 10.48 47.77
C PRO A 122 25.45 11.26 46.50
N HIS A 123 24.48 10.79 45.70
CA HIS A 123 24.05 11.44 44.46
C HIS A 123 23.47 12.86 44.69
N ASN A 124 22.77 13.07 45.81
CA ASN A 124 22.18 14.35 46.18
C ASN A 124 23.24 15.28 46.76
N GLU A 125 24.13 14.75 47.58
CA GLU A 125 25.24 15.51 48.18
C GLU A 125 26.24 15.97 47.11
N GLY A 126 26.55 15.12 46.14
CA GLY A 126 27.33 15.47 44.95
C GLY A 126 26.73 16.63 44.17
N GLU A 127 25.41 16.62 43.96
CA GLU A 127 24.71 17.74 43.32
C GLU A 127 24.82 19.02 44.17
N VAL A 128 24.68 18.94 45.49
CA VAL A 128 24.83 20.12 46.35
C VAL A 128 26.22 20.74 46.17
N VAL A 129 27.28 19.91 46.19
CA VAL A 129 28.66 20.36 45.94
C VAL A 129 28.83 20.96 44.55
N ALA A 130 28.28 20.32 43.51
CA ALA A 130 28.34 20.81 42.13
C ALA A 130 27.72 22.22 42.00
N GLN A 131 26.49 22.41 42.48
CA GLN A 131 25.79 23.69 42.36
C GLN A 131 26.42 24.76 43.27
N TYR A 132 26.94 24.37 44.45
CA TYR A 132 27.70 25.26 45.32
C TYR A 132 28.98 25.76 44.65
N ALA A 133 29.74 24.86 44.01
CA ALA A 133 30.96 25.22 43.28
C ALA A 133 30.67 26.24 42.17
N VAL A 134 29.60 26.04 41.38
CA VAL A 134 29.19 26.97 40.33
C VAL A 134 28.74 28.33 40.89
N ALA A 135 27.95 28.35 41.97
CA ALA A 135 27.53 29.60 42.60
C ALA A 135 28.72 30.38 43.20
N TYR A 136 29.65 29.67 43.85
CA TYR A 136 30.89 30.23 44.37
C TYR A 136 31.75 30.81 43.24
N ASP A 137 31.92 30.08 42.14
CA ASP A 137 32.72 30.48 40.98
C ASP A 137 32.23 31.82 40.41
N MET A 138 30.92 31.98 40.31
CA MET A 138 30.28 33.24 39.91
C MET A 138 30.54 34.35 40.94
N LEU A 139 30.30 34.10 42.23
CA LEU A 139 30.38 35.13 43.29
C LEU A 139 31.80 35.53 43.72
N HIS A 140 32.81 34.75 43.32
CA HIS A 140 34.18 34.87 43.84
C HIS A 140 34.70 36.32 43.82
N GLN A 141 34.62 36.99 42.67
CA GLN A 141 35.13 38.35 42.53
C GLN A 141 34.38 39.37 43.40
N TYR A 142 33.06 39.21 43.53
CA TYR A 142 32.24 40.08 44.39
C TYR A 142 32.61 39.90 45.86
N ALA A 143 32.68 38.64 46.33
CA ALA A 143 33.03 38.33 47.70
C ALA A 143 34.45 38.81 48.04
N ALA A 144 35.42 38.61 47.14
CA ALA A 144 36.79 39.10 47.32
C ALA A 144 36.88 40.61 47.55
N GLN A 145 35.97 41.38 46.92
CA GLN A 145 35.95 42.84 47.01
C GLN A 145 35.13 43.36 48.21
N ASN A 146 34.05 42.66 48.58
CA ASN A 146 33.03 43.19 49.49
C ASN A 146 32.95 42.44 50.83
N ASP A 147 33.24 41.14 50.84
CA ASP A 147 33.20 40.30 52.05
C ASP A 147 34.24 39.16 51.99
N ALA A 148 35.50 39.51 52.24
CA ALA A 148 36.60 38.55 52.23
C ALA A 148 36.47 37.46 53.31
N ALA A 149 35.69 37.71 54.37
CA ALA A 149 35.43 36.70 55.40
C ALA A 149 34.44 35.65 54.88
N ALA A 150 33.34 36.07 54.25
CA ALA A 150 32.42 35.17 53.57
C ALA A 150 33.13 34.37 52.47
N LEU A 151 34.02 34.99 51.69
CA LEU A 151 34.80 34.27 50.68
C LEU A 151 35.66 33.15 51.31
N ALA A 152 36.38 33.46 52.39
CA ALA A 152 37.23 32.49 53.08
C ALA A 152 36.41 31.35 53.70
N GLU A 153 35.25 31.66 54.26
CA GLU A 153 34.30 30.68 54.80
C GLU A 153 33.77 29.76 53.70
N MET A 154 33.29 30.31 52.58
CA MET A 154 32.78 29.51 51.47
C MET A 154 33.86 28.59 50.87
N ARG A 155 35.12 29.08 50.74
CA ARG A 155 36.25 28.24 50.31
C ARG A 155 36.48 27.08 51.26
N ALA A 156 36.48 27.34 52.57
CA ALA A 156 36.67 26.29 53.57
C ALA A 156 35.55 25.25 53.55
N ILE A 157 34.28 25.69 53.44
CA ILE A 157 33.13 24.81 53.31
C ILE A 157 33.29 23.89 52.09
N LEU A 158 33.54 24.46 50.91
CA LEU A 158 33.65 23.69 49.68
C LEU A 158 34.85 22.73 49.69
N ALA A 159 36.00 23.16 50.21
CA ALA A 159 37.18 22.31 50.35
C ALA A 159 36.94 21.12 51.28
N GLU A 160 36.24 21.34 52.38
CA GLU A 160 35.96 20.28 53.35
C GLU A 160 34.99 19.24 52.81
N GLU A 161 34.02 19.65 51.99
CA GLU A 161 33.13 18.71 51.30
C GLU A 161 33.82 17.99 50.14
N ALA A 162 34.76 18.66 49.45
CA ALA A 162 35.60 18.01 48.45
C ALA A 162 36.49 16.92 49.09
N ASP A 163 37.12 17.19 50.23
CA ASP A 163 37.86 16.18 51.01
C ASP A 163 36.95 15.01 51.42
N ARG A 164 35.71 15.29 51.84
CA ARG A 164 34.76 14.24 52.23
C ARG A 164 34.36 13.35 51.05
N LEU A 165 34.07 13.93 49.89
CA LEU A 165 33.75 13.16 48.67
C LEU A 165 34.98 12.35 48.18
N TRP A 166 36.17 12.93 48.29
CA TRP A 166 37.42 12.26 47.94
C TRP A 166 37.76 11.10 48.90
N GLU A 167 37.58 11.29 50.21
CA GLU A 167 37.67 10.20 51.19
C GLU A 167 36.63 9.11 50.90
N GLY A 168 35.46 9.52 50.40
CA GLY A 168 34.38 8.66 49.93
C GLY A 168 33.27 8.49 50.97
N ILE A 169 32.02 8.73 50.56
CA ILE A 169 30.84 8.61 51.44
C ILE A 169 30.64 7.14 51.83
N VAL A 170 30.48 6.86 53.12
CA VAL A 170 30.09 5.54 53.64
C VAL A 170 28.64 5.26 53.26
N ILE A 171 28.40 4.15 52.56
CA ILE A 171 27.05 3.77 52.08
C ILE A 171 26.56 2.46 52.68
N SER A 172 27.43 1.72 53.37
CA SER A 172 27.06 0.53 54.11
C SER A 172 28.04 0.25 55.24
N GLU A 173 27.54 -0.38 56.30
CA GLU A 173 28.36 -0.86 57.42
C GLU A 173 28.11 -2.35 57.64
N VAL A 174 29.19 -3.13 57.73
CA VAL A 174 29.16 -4.57 58.00
C VAL A 174 29.79 -4.84 59.36
N ASP A 175 28.97 -5.25 60.33
CA ASP A 175 29.43 -5.63 61.66
C ASP A 175 29.96 -7.08 61.67
N LEU A 176 31.26 -7.23 61.90
CA LEU A 176 31.94 -8.52 62.04
C LEU A 176 32.15 -8.92 63.52
N GLY A 177 31.49 -8.24 64.46
CA GLY A 177 31.46 -8.51 65.89
C GLY A 177 32.63 -7.94 66.70
N LEU A 178 33.83 -7.87 66.11
CA LEU A 178 35.01 -7.22 66.72
C LEU A 178 35.42 -5.92 66.02
N VAL A 179 34.97 -5.72 64.78
CA VAL A 179 35.24 -4.56 63.93
C VAL A 179 34.02 -4.32 63.05
N THR A 180 33.63 -3.05 62.89
CA THR A 180 32.67 -2.62 61.89
C THR A 180 33.43 -2.19 60.65
N LEU A 181 33.23 -2.88 59.52
CA LEU A 181 33.75 -2.47 58.22
C LEU A 181 32.82 -1.40 57.65
N LYS A 182 33.37 -0.23 57.32
CA LYS A 182 32.65 0.81 56.59
C LYS A 182 32.96 0.68 55.11
N ILE A 183 31.93 0.52 54.29
CA ILE A 183 32.05 0.42 52.84
C ILE A 183 31.74 1.80 52.26
N ARG A 184 32.70 2.36 51.52
CA ARG A 184 32.56 3.66 50.87
C ARG A 184 32.10 3.49 49.44
N LEU A 185 31.50 4.54 48.88
CA LEU A 185 30.97 4.54 47.52
C LEU A 185 32.02 4.10 46.49
N HIS A 186 33.16 4.77 46.37
CA HIS A 186 34.23 4.36 45.44
C HIS A 186 34.84 2.96 45.69
N GLU A 187 34.50 2.29 46.79
CA GLU A 187 34.95 0.93 47.08
C GLU A 187 33.95 -0.13 46.59
N THR A 188 32.78 0.27 46.09
CA THR A 188 31.78 -0.68 45.62
C THR A 188 32.15 -1.28 44.26
N PRO A 189 31.91 -2.60 44.07
CA PRO A 189 32.22 -3.26 42.81
C PRO A 189 31.25 -2.89 41.68
N HIS A 190 30.05 -2.44 42.03
CA HIS A 190 29.07 -1.90 41.09
C HIS A 190 29.17 -0.38 41.09
N ILE A 191 29.23 0.21 39.91
CA ILE A 191 29.41 1.64 39.69
C ILE A 191 28.20 2.13 38.89
N ASP A 192 27.54 3.18 39.38
CA ASP A 192 26.19 3.61 38.97
C ASP A 192 26.07 5.15 38.89
N ASN A 193 24.86 5.66 38.67
CA ASN A 193 24.58 7.09 38.68
C ASN A 193 24.99 7.82 39.99
N TRP A 194 25.03 7.14 41.14
CA TRP A 194 25.48 7.77 42.39
C TRP A 194 26.95 8.15 42.32
N HIS A 195 27.77 7.30 41.71
CA HIS A 195 29.19 7.56 41.52
C HIS A 195 29.39 8.75 40.58
N ILE A 196 28.71 8.76 39.43
CA ILE A 196 28.83 9.85 38.45
C ILE A 196 28.48 11.19 39.09
N ARG A 197 27.36 11.26 39.82
CA ARG A 197 26.87 12.50 40.42
C ARG A 197 27.73 12.96 41.60
N ALA A 198 28.15 12.04 42.48
CA ALA A 198 29.04 12.37 43.59
C ALA A 198 30.39 12.92 43.09
N TYR A 199 31.01 12.20 42.16
CA TYR A 199 32.37 12.51 41.72
C TYR A 199 32.42 13.60 40.65
N GLY A 200 31.35 13.83 39.88
CA GLY A 200 31.22 15.03 39.05
C GLY A 200 31.17 16.32 39.89
N GLY A 201 30.48 16.28 41.05
CA GLY A 201 30.51 17.36 42.03
C GLY A 201 31.92 17.61 42.60
N LEU A 202 32.63 16.53 42.95
CA LEU A 202 34.04 16.61 43.38
C LEU A 202 34.92 17.27 42.30
N GLY A 203 34.74 16.89 41.04
CA GLY A 203 35.50 17.43 39.92
C GLY A 203 35.30 18.94 39.72
N LEU A 204 34.06 19.41 39.81
CA LEU A 204 33.74 20.85 39.76
C LEU A 204 34.36 21.60 40.95
N ALA A 205 34.32 21.04 42.16
CA ALA A 205 34.96 21.62 43.33
C ALA A 205 36.49 21.69 43.16
N ALA A 206 37.11 20.65 42.61
CA ALA A 206 38.54 20.58 42.35
C ALA A 206 39.02 21.66 41.38
N MET A 207 38.30 21.87 40.27
CA MET A 207 38.61 22.93 39.31
C MET A 207 38.42 24.33 39.91
N THR A 208 37.41 24.50 40.76
CA THR A 208 37.12 25.77 41.44
C THR A 208 38.17 26.13 42.50
N LEU A 209 38.77 25.13 43.14
CA LEU A 209 39.69 25.32 44.25
C LEU A 209 41.11 24.86 43.90
N SER A 210 41.52 24.97 42.64
CA SER A 210 42.76 24.36 42.14
C SER A 210 44.04 24.83 42.83
N GLU A 211 44.02 25.99 43.50
CA GLU A 211 45.15 26.56 44.26
C GLU A 211 44.95 26.49 45.78
N TYR A 212 43.88 25.82 46.26
CA TYR A 212 43.63 25.68 47.69
C TYR A 212 44.66 24.77 48.37
N THR A 213 45.10 25.16 49.56
CA THR A 213 46.16 24.45 50.32
C THR A 213 45.75 24.08 51.74
N GLY A 214 44.52 24.40 52.15
CA GLY A 214 44.01 24.15 53.50
C GLY A 214 43.32 22.79 53.70
N SER A 215 43.30 21.95 52.66
CA SER A 215 42.61 20.67 52.63
C SER A 215 43.50 19.49 53.04
N GLN A 216 42.88 18.35 53.31
CA GLN A 216 43.55 17.09 53.59
C GLN A 216 44.21 16.51 52.34
N ALA A 217 43.50 16.48 51.20
CA ALA A 217 44.04 16.09 49.91
C ALA A 217 44.26 17.31 49.01
N ALA A 218 45.22 17.24 48.09
CA ALA A 218 45.44 18.35 47.17
C ALA A 218 44.28 18.41 46.15
N PRO A 219 43.93 19.60 45.65
CA PRO A 219 42.92 19.73 44.59
C PRO A 219 43.19 18.84 43.37
N GLN A 220 44.46 18.59 43.04
CA GLN A 220 44.82 17.66 41.97
C GLN A 220 44.42 16.21 42.30
N ASP A 221 44.53 15.76 43.56
CA ASP A 221 44.10 14.43 43.99
C ASP A 221 42.56 14.29 43.90
N TRP A 222 41.83 15.37 44.21
CA TRP A 222 40.39 15.45 44.01
C TRP A 222 40.01 15.31 42.53
N ALA A 223 40.70 16.04 41.66
CA ALA A 223 40.48 16.01 40.22
C ALA A 223 40.77 14.62 39.63
N ASP A 224 41.89 13.99 40.01
CA ASP A 224 42.24 12.66 39.53
C ASP A 224 41.18 11.62 39.93
N ARG A 225 40.72 11.66 41.19
CA ARG A 225 39.61 10.79 41.65
C ARG A 225 38.31 11.07 40.90
N ALA A 226 37.97 12.33 40.68
CA ALA A 226 36.76 12.71 39.96
C ALA A 226 36.77 12.17 38.53
N PHE A 227 37.91 12.29 37.82
CA PHE A 227 38.05 11.76 36.47
C PHE A 227 37.94 10.23 36.44
N GLU A 228 38.69 9.54 37.30
CA GLU A 228 38.67 8.08 37.41
C GLU A 228 37.24 7.58 37.62
N MET A 229 36.52 8.18 38.57
CA MET A 229 35.19 7.74 38.92
C MET A 229 34.17 8.10 37.84
N VAL A 230 34.13 9.33 37.33
CA VAL A 230 33.13 9.72 36.30
C VAL A 230 33.36 8.94 35.01
N LYS A 231 34.60 8.93 34.49
CA LYS A 231 34.91 8.21 33.25
C LYS A 231 34.76 6.70 33.43
N GLY A 232 35.26 6.15 34.53
CA GLY A 232 35.12 4.72 34.85
C GLY A 232 33.66 4.28 35.00
N SER A 233 32.81 5.13 35.58
CA SER A 233 31.36 4.87 35.68
C SER A 233 30.69 4.87 34.30
N LEU A 234 31.00 5.84 33.44
CA LEU A 234 30.46 5.88 32.07
C LEU A 234 30.93 4.65 31.27
N ASP A 235 32.20 4.28 31.39
CA ASP A 235 32.73 3.07 30.75
C ASP A 235 32.10 1.79 31.28
N PHE A 236 31.74 1.76 32.57
CA PHE A 236 31.02 0.66 33.18
C PHE A 236 29.56 0.62 32.73
N GLN A 237 28.86 1.75 32.65
CA GLN A 237 27.41 1.77 32.40
C GLN A 237 27.05 1.65 30.92
N ILE A 238 27.92 2.08 30.02
CA ILE A 238 27.61 2.17 28.59
C ILE A 238 27.97 0.85 27.87
N ASP A 239 27.12 0.39 26.96
CA ASP A 239 27.43 -0.68 26.00
C ASP A 239 28.40 -0.17 24.91
N GLU A 240 29.37 -1.00 24.53
CA GLU A 240 30.41 -0.60 23.56
C GLU A 240 29.92 -0.56 22.11
N GLN A 241 28.95 -1.41 21.78
CA GLN A 241 28.49 -1.59 20.40
C GLN A 241 27.58 -0.44 19.98
N ASP A 242 26.52 -0.19 20.74
CA ASP A 242 25.44 0.73 20.36
C ASP A 242 25.18 1.85 21.39
N GLY A 243 25.88 1.85 22.53
CA GLY A 243 25.82 2.95 23.49
C GLY A 243 24.71 2.87 24.55
N GLY A 244 24.00 1.74 24.65
CA GLY A 244 22.97 1.53 25.67
C GLY A 244 23.46 1.83 27.08
N TYR A 245 22.68 2.54 27.89
CA TYR A 245 23.01 2.85 29.28
C TYR A 245 22.27 1.90 30.23
N ALA A 246 23.00 1.16 31.06
CA ALA A 246 22.43 0.01 31.76
C ALA A 246 21.37 0.33 32.83
N GLU A 247 21.35 1.53 33.43
CA GLU A 247 20.25 1.94 34.33
C GLU A 247 19.04 2.53 33.57
N GLY A 248 19.02 2.42 32.24
CA GLY A 248 17.94 2.92 31.40
C GLY A 248 18.03 4.41 31.07
N PRO A 249 17.13 4.90 30.19
CA PRO A 249 17.18 6.26 29.66
C PRO A 249 16.98 7.33 30.74
N PHE A 250 16.14 7.08 31.74
CA PHE A 250 15.88 8.04 32.81
C PHE A 250 17.11 8.32 33.69
N TYR A 251 17.84 7.28 34.11
CA TYR A 251 19.04 7.44 34.94
C TYR A 251 20.26 7.89 34.14
N SER A 252 20.34 7.58 32.83
CA SER A 252 21.34 8.22 31.95
C SER A 252 21.19 9.74 31.97
N ARG A 253 19.95 10.23 31.84
CA ARG A 253 19.66 11.66 31.96
C ARG A 253 19.84 12.17 33.39
N TYR A 254 19.57 11.35 34.42
CA TYR A 254 19.84 11.71 35.81
C TYR A 254 21.31 11.95 36.07
N ALA A 255 22.19 11.09 35.55
CA ALA A 255 23.61 11.33 35.63
C ALA A 255 24.01 12.64 34.90
N ALA A 256 23.35 12.95 33.78
CA ALA A 256 23.66 14.10 32.92
C ALA A 256 23.51 15.47 33.59
N ASP A 257 22.65 15.60 34.61
CA ASP A 257 22.50 16.83 35.40
C ASP A 257 23.84 17.33 36.00
N VAL A 258 24.79 16.41 36.23
CA VAL A 258 26.08 16.72 36.84
C VAL A 258 27.25 16.44 35.89
N TYR A 259 27.24 15.31 35.16
CA TYR A 259 28.38 14.98 34.32
C TYR A 259 28.54 15.92 33.13
N LEU A 260 27.45 16.44 32.54
CA LEU A 260 27.55 17.36 31.41
C LEU A 260 28.23 18.68 31.83
N PRO A 261 27.78 19.41 32.88
CA PRO A 261 28.50 20.57 33.39
C PRO A 261 29.97 20.26 33.76
N TYR A 262 30.24 19.09 34.35
CA TYR A 262 31.59 18.65 34.66
C TYR A 262 32.45 18.46 33.39
N MET A 263 31.93 17.82 32.34
CA MET A 263 32.65 17.61 31.08
C MET A 263 32.95 18.92 30.36
N PHE A 264 32.03 19.89 30.36
CA PHE A 264 32.29 21.23 29.83
C PHE A 264 33.41 21.93 30.61
N ALA A 265 33.34 21.91 31.94
CA ALA A 265 34.39 22.49 32.79
C ALA A 265 35.73 21.78 32.58
N LEU A 266 35.73 20.45 32.49
CA LEU A 266 36.91 19.62 32.26
C LEU A 266 37.59 19.99 30.93
N ARG A 267 36.82 20.07 29.84
CA ARG A 267 37.29 20.49 28.52
C ARG A 267 37.92 21.89 28.57
N ARG A 268 37.30 22.81 29.30
CA ARG A 268 37.77 24.20 29.42
C ARG A 268 39.04 24.34 30.26
N HIS A 269 39.10 23.69 31.42
CA HIS A 269 40.19 23.87 32.41
C HIS A 269 41.40 22.98 32.15
N SER A 270 41.18 21.75 31.67
CA SER A 270 42.25 20.77 31.49
C SER A 270 42.56 20.48 30.02
N GLY A 271 41.69 20.87 29.10
CA GLY A 271 41.77 20.51 27.68
C GLY A 271 41.32 19.07 27.37
N VAL A 272 40.89 18.29 28.37
CA VAL A 272 40.40 16.92 28.19
C VAL A 272 38.95 16.95 27.69
N ASP A 273 38.74 16.47 26.47
CA ASP A 273 37.44 16.50 25.78
C ASP A 273 36.78 15.12 25.77
N LEU A 274 36.00 14.82 26.82
CA LEU A 274 35.28 13.55 26.91
C LEU A 274 34.12 13.42 25.90
N PHE A 275 33.67 14.51 25.27
CA PHE A 275 32.65 14.42 24.21
C PHE A 275 33.20 13.71 22.98
N SER A 276 34.52 13.73 22.78
CA SER A 276 35.20 13.02 21.69
C SER A 276 35.38 11.51 21.94
N ASP A 277 34.94 11.00 23.10
CA ASP A 277 34.94 9.56 23.37
C ASP A 277 33.79 8.89 22.58
N PRO A 278 34.09 7.95 21.66
CA PRO A 278 33.07 7.34 20.82
C PRO A 278 31.99 6.60 21.61
N LYS A 279 32.32 6.11 22.81
CA LYS A 279 31.36 5.39 23.65
C LYS A 279 30.32 6.35 24.24
N ILE A 280 30.76 7.54 24.65
CA ILE A 280 29.88 8.59 25.19
C ILE A 280 29.02 9.20 24.08
N GLU A 281 29.59 9.42 22.89
CA GLU A 281 28.85 9.85 21.70
C GLU A 281 27.73 8.86 21.34
N LYS A 282 28.05 7.57 21.22
CA LYS A 282 27.03 6.53 20.97
C LYS A 282 25.93 6.50 22.03
N MET A 283 26.24 6.71 23.30
CA MET A 283 25.21 6.78 24.35
C MET A 283 24.25 7.96 24.16
N HIS A 284 24.76 9.11 23.72
CA HIS A 284 23.91 10.24 23.38
C HIS A 284 23.06 9.97 22.13
N ASP A 285 23.61 9.29 21.12
CA ASP A 285 22.87 8.84 19.95
C ASP A 285 21.80 7.79 20.28
N TRP A 286 22.12 6.84 21.15
CA TRP A 286 21.17 5.84 21.66
C TRP A 286 19.96 6.51 22.30
N SER A 287 20.17 7.49 23.19
CA SER A 287 19.08 8.28 23.79
C SER A 287 18.21 8.99 22.75
N LEU A 288 18.80 9.49 21.66
CA LEU A 288 18.08 10.11 20.54
C LEU A 288 17.32 9.07 19.71
N ASN A 289 17.88 7.89 19.48
CA ASN A 289 17.25 6.81 18.74
C ASN A 289 16.04 6.21 19.48
N LEU A 290 16.11 6.16 20.82
CA LEU A 290 15.01 5.71 21.69
C LEU A 290 13.82 6.67 21.75
N ARG A 291 14.03 7.96 21.45
CA ARG A 291 13.01 9.02 21.50
C ARG A 291 11.62 8.53 21.07
N LEU A 292 10.55 8.93 21.74
CA LEU A 292 9.16 8.80 21.32
C LEU A 292 8.77 9.92 20.34
N PRO A 293 7.71 9.78 19.53
CA PRO A 293 7.30 10.84 18.60
C PRO A 293 7.05 12.22 19.24
N ASN A 294 6.66 12.30 20.51
CA ASN A 294 6.54 13.55 21.26
C ASN A 294 7.88 14.17 21.73
N GLY A 295 9.00 13.51 21.46
CA GLY A 295 10.33 13.98 21.87
C GLY A 295 10.79 13.56 23.26
N ARG A 296 9.99 12.81 24.03
CA ARG A 296 10.43 12.22 25.30
C ARG A 296 11.03 10.83 25.09
N ARG A 297 11.56 10.22 26.13
CA ARG A 297 12.17 8.89 26.14
C ARG A 297 11.18 7.91 26.79
N PRO A 298 11.18 6.64 26.38
CA PRO A 298 10.26 5.65 26.93
C PRO A 298 10.53 5.42 28.41
N ASN A 299 9.48 5.11 29.17
CA ASN A 299 9.50 4.82 30.60
C ASN A 299 9.80 3.33 30.85
N ILE A 300 10.91 2.84 30.29
CA ILE A 300 11.43 1.48 30.55
C ILE A 300 12.34 1.50 31.78
N ASP A 301 12.59 0.33 32.35
CA ASP A 301 13.36 0.15 33.58
C ASP A 301 12.75 0.99 34.73
N ASP A 302 13.56 1.39 35.72
CA ASP A 302 13.16 2.41 36.68
C ASP A 302 13.13 3.82 36.05
N GLY A 303 12.34 3.99 34.98
CA GLY A 303 12.21 5.22 34.21
C GLY A 303 10.83 5.86 34.21
N HIS A 304 10.83 7.19 34.16
CA HIS A 304 9.68 8.00 33.77
C HIS A 304 9.81 8.43 32.30
N LEU A 305 8.73 8.91 31.71
CA LEU A 305 8.85 9.64 30.43
C LEU A 305 9.71 10.88 30.70
N ASP A 306 10.81 11.09 29.99
CA ASP A 306 11.69 12.24 30.24
C ASP A 306 12.34 12.74 28.94
N ASP A 307 12.89 13.95 28.95
CA ASP A 307 13.66 14.48 27.82
C ASP A 307 15.17 14.24 28.01
N PHE A 308 15.97 14.64 27.01
CA PHE A 308 17.43 14.65 27.11
C PHE A 308 17.98 16.03 26.74
N TYR A 309 19.19 16.33 27.17
CA TYR A 309 19.85 17.64 27.06
C TYR A 309 20.34 18.00 25.65
N GLY A 310 19.46 17.95 24.64
CA GLY A 310 19.82 18.20 23.24
C GLY A 310 20.46 19.58 22.98
N HIS A 311 20.12 20.60 23.77
CA HIS A 311 20.75 21.94 23.68
C HIS A 311 22.23 21.96 24.09
N TYR A 312 22.67 21.10 25.02
CA TYR A 312 24.09 20.96 25.34
C TYR A 312 24.83 20.21 24.23
N LEU A 313 24.24 19.09 23.79
CA LEU A 313 24.86 18.22 22.80
C LEU A 313 25.00 18.91 21.45
N ALA A 314 24.05 19.77 21.09
CA ALA A 314 24.11 20.58 19.88
C ALA A 314 25.35 21.49 19.80
N ALA A 315 25.92 21.89 20.95
CA ALA A 315 27.07 22.78 21.01
C ALA A 315 28.42 22.06 20.96
N VAL A 316 28.45 20.72 21.06
CA VAL A 316 29.70 19.96 21.22
C VAL A 316 29.98 18.98 20.08
N TYR A 317 28.95 18.45 19.42
CA TYR A 317 29.10 17.50 18.33
C TYR A 317 29.11 18.16 16.96
N ASP A 318 29.89 17.61 16.04
CA ASP A 318 30.02 18.11 14.67
C ASP A 318 28.69 18.06 13.90
N ASP A 319 27.84 17.07 14.21
CA ASP A 319 26.49 16.90 13.68
C ASP A 319 25.41 17.34 14.69
N GLY A 320 25.76 18.20 15.65
CA GLY A 320 24.92 18.67 16.75
C GLY A 320 23.56 19.28 16.34
N GLY A 321 23.37 19.58 15.06
CA GLY A 321 22.07 19.93 14.49
C GLY A 321 20.98 18.87 14.73
N VAL A 322 21.35 17.59 14.85
CA VAL A 322 20.40 16.51 15.17
C VAL A 322 19.90 16.58 16.61
N HIS A 323 20.78 16.88 17.57
CA HIS A 323 20.39 17.09 18.96
C HIS A 323 19.64 18.40 19.16
N ARG A 324 19.94 19.43 18.35
CA ARG A 324 19.11 20.64 18.31
C ARG A 324 17.72 20.29 17.81
N TRP A 325 17.59 19.62 16.66
CA TRP A 325 16.30 19.19 16.15
C TRP A 325 15.54 18.34 17.17
N ASP A 326 16.23 17.44 17.88
CA ASP A 326 15.61 16.62 18.91
C ASP A 326 14.91 17.50 19.97
N TRP A 327 15.66 18.45 20.51
CA TRP A 327 15.17 19.36 21.52
C TRP A 327 14.08 20.33 21.00
N GLU A 328 14.22 20.90 19.80
CA GLU A 328 13.21 21.81 19.23
C GLU A 328 11.87 21.13 18.94
N ASN A 329 11.88 19.82 18.67
CA ASN A 329 10.67 19.05 18.33
C ASN A 329 10.09 18.29 19.52
N ASN A 330 10.44 18.65 20.76
CA ASN A 330 9.86 18.07 21.96
C ASN A 330 8.47 18.70 22.27
N GLU A 331 7.56 17.96 22.90
CA GLU A 331 6.23 18.45 23.33
C GLU A 331 6.32 19.65 24.28
N ASN A 332 7.40 19.75 25.05
CA ASN A 332 7.71 20.88 25.92
C ASN A 332 8.36 22.06 25.18
N GLY A 333 8.62 21.93 23.87
CA GLY A 333 9.30 22.93 23.04
C GLY A 333 10.74 23.18 23.47
N LEU A 334 11.22 24.43 23.35
CA LEU A 334 12.56 24.88 23.81
C LEU A 334 12.65 25.02 25.33
N TYR A 335 11.92 24.17 26.06
CA TYR A 335 12.01 24.09 27.51
C TYR A 335 13.40 23.60 27.90
N VAL A 336 13.92 24.18 28.97
CA VAL A 336 15.13 23.70 29.63
C VAL A 336 14.74 23.30 31.05
N ARG A 337 15.29 22.20 31.53
CA ARG A 337 14.95 21.65 32.84
C ARG A 337 15.11 22.71 33.93
N GLU A 338 14.19 22.71 34.88
CA GLU A 338 14.26 23.61 36.03
C GLU A 338 15.66 23.55 36.69
N PHE A 339 16.26 24.72 36.91
CA PHE A 339 17.62 24.95 37.43
C PHE A 339 18.78 24.73 36.45
N SER A 340 18.51 24.29 35.22
CA SER A 340 19.47 24.25 34.11
C SER A 340 19.42 25.49 33.22
N GLU A 341 18.58 26.49 33.51
CA GLU A 341 18.43 27.69 32.67
C GLU A 341 19.75 28.47 32.54
N MET A 342 20.48 28.64 33.65
CA MET A 342 21.77 29.34 33.66
C MET A 342 22.81 28.64 32.78
N ASP A 343 22.78 27.32 32.80
CA ASP A 343 23.70 26.45 32.07
C ASP A 343 23.36 26.48 30.58
N ALA A 344 22.07 26.44 30.23
CA ALA A 344 21.61 26.63 28.86
C ALA A 344 21.98 28.03 28.32
N ILE A 345 21.81 29.10 29.10
CA ILE A 345 22.21 30.46 28.66
C ILE A 345 23.73 30.53 28.38
N ALA A 346 24.52 29.84 29.19
CA ALA A 346 25.97 29.80 29.05
C ALA A 346 26.43 28.95 27.85
N LEU A 347 25.91 27.72 27.75
CA LEU A 347 26.49 26.66 26.94
C LEU A 347 25.81 26.45 25.59
N TYR A 348 24.54 26.86 25.43
CA TYR A 348 23.82 26.70 24.16
C TYR A 348 24.47 27.52 23.04
N ASP A 349 24.57 26.92 21.85
CA ASP A 349 25.01 27.56 20.61
C ASP A 349 23.83 27.67 19.62
N ASP A 350 23.26 28.88 19.51
CA ASP A 350 22.14 29.15 18.62
C ASP A 350 22.53 29.29 17.13
N SER A 351 23.82 29.17 16.80
CA SER A 351 24.33 29.20 15.43
C SER A 351 24.23 27.86 14.70
N VAL A 352 24.16 26.74 15.43
CA VAL A 352 24.03 25.39 14.88
C VAL A 352 22.60 25.16 14.43
N PRO A 353 22.26 25.00 13.14
CA PRO A 353 20.87 24.84 12.71
C PRO A 353 20.30 23.47 13.12
N ALA A 354 18.99 23.40 13.38
CA ALA A 354 18.29 22.14 13.60
C ALA A 354 18.23 21.32 12.30
N VAL A 355 18.64 20.06 12.35
CA VAL A 355 18.66 19.12 11.22
C VAL A 355 18.03 17.80 11.66
N ALA A 356 17.01 17.32 10.95
CA ALA A 356 16.43 16.02 11.25
C ALA A 356 17.44 14.87 11.04
N PRO A 357 17.29 13.72 11.72
CA PRO A 357 18.17 12.57 11.54
C PRO A 357 18.29 12.14 10.07
N SER A 358 19.49 11.74 9.67
CA SER A 358 19.79 11.38 8.28
C SER A 358 19.50 9.92 7.93
N HIS A 359 19.40 9.04 8.93
CA HIS A 359 19.04 7.64 8.78
C HIS A 359 17.51 7.43 8.70
N GLY A 360 17.12 6.20 8.33
CA GLY A 360 15.72 5.79 8.33
C GLY A 360 15.09 5.88 9.73
N PRO A 361 13.75 5.97 9.81
CA PRO A 361 13.07 6.18 11.08
C PRO A 361 13.18 5.00 12.05
N SER A 362 13.15 3.76 11.54
CA SER A 362 13.39 2.54 12.30
C SER A 362 14.90 2.32 12.53
N VAL A 363 15.28 1.99 13.76
CA VAL A 363 16.68 1.84 14.20
C VAL A 363 16.79 0.59 15.08
N PHE A 364 17.79 -0.25 14.83
CA PHE A 364 18.01 -1.49 15.58
C PHE A 364 19.38 -1.45 16.25
N MET A 365 19.41 -1.64 17.57
CA MET A 365 20.58 -1.48 18.44
C MET A 365 20.76 -2.76 19.29
N PRO A 366 21.19 -3.88 18.68
CA PRO A 366 21.23 -5.18 19.35
C PRO A 366 22.18 -5.27 20.56
N GLY A 367 23.26 -4.48 20.59
CA GLY A 367 24.16 -4.40 21.74
C GLY A 367 23.58 -3.61 22.91
N ALA A 368 22.74 -2.61 22.63
CA ALA A 368 21.93 -1.93 23.65
C ALA A 368 20.69 -2.74 24.06
N GLY A 369 20.25 -3.67 23.20
CA GLY A 369 19.05 -4.48 23.41
C GLY A 369 17.75 -3.78 23.01
N ASP A 370 17.81 -2.83 22.09
CA ASP A 370 16.67 -2.00 21.69
C ASP A 370 16.39 -2.08 20.18
N ALA A 371 15.15 -2.39 19.81
CA ALA A 371 14.67 -2.34 18.43
C ALA A 371 13.53 -1.31 18.31
N VAL A 372 13.80 -0.18 17.66
CA VAL A 372 12.85 0.91 17.45
C VAL A 372 12.26 0.79 16.05
N PHE A 373 10.95 0.55 15.97
CA PHE A 373 10.16 0.66 14.76
C PHE A 373 9.50 2.03 14.72
N ARG A 374 9.54 2.71 13.57
CA ARG A 374 8.93 4.04 13.43
C ARG A 374 8.51 4.31 11.99
N SER A 375 7.32 4.88 11.81
CA SER A 375 6.80 5.20 10.46
C SER A 375 7.55 6.36 9.80
N ASP A 376 7.81 7.41 10.57
CA ASP A 376 8.45 8.65 10.16
C ASP A 376 8.84 9.48 11.41
N TRP A 377 9.48 10.63 11.23
CA TRP A 377 9.93 11.50 12.33
C TRP A 377 8.88 12.51 12.81
N SER A 378 7.61 12.40 12.38
CA SER A 378 6.56 13.34 12.78
C SER A 378 6.03 13.05 14.19
N PRO A 379 5.42 14.03 14.87
CA PRO A 379 4.78 13.83 16.18
C PRO A 379 3.60 12.84 16.19
N GLN A 380 3.10 12.46 15.00
CA GLN A 380 1.97 11.55 14.84
C GLN A 380 2.42 10.13 14.45
N ALA A 381 3.71 9.90 14.30
CA ALA A 381 4.28 8.65 13.85
C ALA A 381 3.81 7.46 14.71
N THR A 382 3.63 6.32 14.05
CA THR A 382 3.48 5.03 14.73
C THR A 382 4.87 4.55 15.14
N TYR A 383 5.02 4.22 16.41
CA TYR A 383 6.27 3.86 17.05
C TYR A 383 6.08 2.60 17.91
N MET A 384 7.07 1.71 17.87
CA MET A 384 7.23 0.64 18.85
C MET A 384 8.69 0.54 19.26
N LEU A 385 8.94 0.40 20.57
CA LEU A 385 10.22 -0.09 21.08
C LEU A 385 10.01 -1.54 21.50
N LEU A 386 10.83 -2.45 20.97
CA LEU A 386 10.91 -3.85 21.33
C LEU A 386 12.22 -4.12 22.09
N ARG A 387 12.12 -4.81 23.22
CA ARG A 387 13.22 -5.06 24.16
C ARG A 387 13.84 -6.44 23.95
N GLY A 388 15.14 -6.47 23.71
CA GLY A 388 15.99 -7.65 23.68
C GLY A 388 17.26 -7.39 24.48
N GLU A 389 17.07 -7.10 25.76
CA GLU A 389 18.12 -6.68 26.68
C GLU A 389 19.08 -7.81 27.07
N ASN A 390 20.37 -7.54 26.90
CA ASN A 390 21.46 -8.48 27.15
C ASN A 390 22.74 -7.74 27.55
N GLY A 391 23.77 -8.52 27.91
CA GLY A 391 25.12 -8.00 28.06
C GLY A 391 25.23 -6.86 29.08
N VAL A 392 25.80 -5.73 28.66
CA VAL A 392 26.04 -4.59 29.57
C VAL A 392 24.75 -4.03 30.14
N ALA A 393 23.73 -3.84 29.30
CA ALA A 393 22.44 -3.30 29.74
C ALA A 393 21.85 -4.15 30.87
N ARG A 394 21.82 -5.46 30.66
CA ARG A 394 21.32 -6.44 31.64
C ARG A 394 22.18 -6.58 32.90
N ASP A 395 23.49 -6.79 32.73
CA ASP A 395 24.40 -7.16 33.82
C ASP A 395 24.67 -5.98 34.78
N ARG A 396 24.48 -4.73 34.31
CA ARG A 396 24.93 -3.51 34.98
C ARG A 396 23.82 -2.51 35.31
N GLY A 397 22.55 -2.82 35.03
CA GLY A 397 21.40 -2.03 35.53
C GLY A 397 21.06 -2.31 37.00
N LEU A 398 21.37 -3.52 37.50
CA LEU A 398 21.06 -4.00 38.85
C LEU A 398 19.65 -3.61 39.33
N SER A 399 19.54 -2.73 40.33
CA SER A 399 18.28 -2.47 41.04
C SER A 399 17.30 -1.65 40.21
N HIS A 400 17.78 -1.03 39.13
CA HIS A 400 16.94 -0.29 38.19
C HIS A 400 16.39 -1.15 37.06
N GLU A 401 16.87 -2.38 36.93
CA GLU A 401 16.48 -3.32 35.88
C GLU A 401 15.08 -3.89 36.09
N HIS A 402 14.32 -4.02 35.01
CA HIS A 402 13.03 -4.73 34.99
C HIS A 402 13.14 -6.07 34.23
N PRO A 403 12.40 -7.12 34.63
CA PRO A 403 12.34 -8.39 33.91
C PRO A 403 11.36 -8.29 32.71
N ASP A 404 11.73 -7.48 31.71
CA ASP A 404 10.91 -7.07 30.56
C ASP A 404 11.38 -7.69 29.22
N GLU A 405 11.98 -8.87 29.26
CA GLU A 405 12.49 -9.61 28.10
C GLU A 405 11.41 -9.81 27.06
N THR A 406 11.68 -9.40 25.82
CA THR A 406 10.74 -9.41 24.68
C THR A 406 9.59 -8.40 24.81
N SER A 407 9.49 -7.64 25.90
CA SER A 407 8.49 -6.61 26.08
C SER A 407 8.57 -5.56 24.98
N PHE A 408 7.48 -4.83 24.80
CA PHE A 408 7.43 -3.72 23.88
C PHE A 408 6.52 -2.62 24.40
N VAL A 409 6.73 -1.39 23.95
CA VAL A 409 5.78 -0.28 24.12
C VAL A 409 5.35 0.24 22.75
N LEU A 410 4.16 0.83 22.67
CA LEU A 410 3.61 1.36 21.42
C LEU A 410 3.09 2.78 21.64
N TYR A 411 3.49 3.70 20.77
CA TYR A 411 2.99 5.07 20.71
C TYR A 411 2.48 5.36 19.29
N ALA A 412 1.33 6.01 19.15
CA ALA A 412 0.86 6.49 17.85
C ALA A 412 -0.14 7.63 18.01
N GLY A 413 -0.26 8.50 16.99
CA GLY A 413 -1.30 9.53 16.94
C GLY A 413 -1.31 10.49 18.14
N GLY A 414 -0.14 10.72 18.76
CA GLY A 414 -0.02 11.59 19.93
C GLY A 414 -0.25 10.91 21.29
N GLU A 415 -0.42 9.59 21.35
CA GLU A 415 -0.77 8.87 22.58
C GLU A 415 0.13 7.64 22.79
N MET A 416 0.48 7.37 24.06
CA MET A 416 0.94 6.04 24.48
C MET A 416 -0.25 5.08 24.38
N LEU A 417 -0.05 3.93 23.74
CA LEU A 417 -1.10 2.96 23.41
C LEU A 417 -0.85 1.58 24.02
N ALA A 418 0.36 1.05 23.91
CA ALA A 418 0.81 -0.11 24.70
C ALA A 418 1.87 0.35 25.69
N LEU A 419 1.71 -0.03 26.95
CA LEU A 419 2.40 0.53 28.10
C LEU A 419 3.50 -0.39 28.60
N ASP A 420 4.59 0.22 29.05
CA ASP A 420 5.40 -0.36 30.11
C ASP A 420 4.82 0.05 31.47
N ALA A 421 5.15 -0.71 32.51
CA ALA A 421 4.76 -0.43 33.88
C ALA A 421 5.41 0.86 34.41
N GLY A 422 6.60 1.20 33.92
CA GLY A 422 7.36 2.38 34.32
C GLY A 422 7.76 2.36 35.79
N TYR A 423 7.98 3.55 36.33
CA TYR A 423 8.58 3.74 37.65
C TYR A 423 7.72 4.67 38.52
N ILE A 424 7.50 4.29 39.78
CA ILE A 424 6.75 5.10 40.76
C ILE A 424 7.73 5.99 41.53
N ASP A 425 8.58 5.33 42.32
CA ASP A 425 9.72 5.87 43.04
C ASP A 425 10.58 4.69 43.53
N PHE A 426 11.79 4.97 43.99
CA PHE A 426 12.73 3.92 44.41
C PHE A 426 12.21 3.03 45.55
N THR A 427 11.38 3.58 46.45
CA THR A 427 10.83 2.83 47.58
C THR A 427 9.69 1.90 47.15
N ASN A 428 8.97 2.25 46.07
CA ASN A 428 7.77 1.56 45.61
C ASN A 428 7.95 0.83 44.26
N HIS A 429 9.13 0.87 43.64
CA HIS A 429 9.37 0.33 42.31
C HIS A 429 9.07 -1.17 42.16
N ASP A 430 9.18 -1.95 43.25
CA ASP A 430 8.85 -3.38 43.27
C ASP A 430 7.40 -3.68 42.88
N LYS A 431 6.50 -2.70 42.96
CA LYS A 431 5.10 -2.85 42.57
C LYS A 431 4.89 -2.95 41.04
N VAL A 432 5.81 -2.38 40.28
CA VAL A 432 5.77 -2.27 38.81
C VAL A 432 6.91 -3.03 38.13
N ASN A 433 7.89 -3.50 38.90
CA ASN A 433 9.06 -4.26 38.45
C ASN A 433 8.89 -5.78 38.69
N GLU A 434 7.94 -6.40 37.98
CA GLU A 434 7.81 -7.86 37.87
C GLU A 434 7.41 -8.21 36.43
N GLY A 435 7.78 -9.39 35.92
CA GLY A 435 7.49 -9.77 34.53
C GLY A 435 6.00 -9.67 34.16
N ARG A 436 5.10 -9.83 35.14
CA ARG A 436 3.65 -9.67 34.96
C ARG A 436 3.22 -8.23 34.61
N ASN A 437 4.06 -7.24 34.84
CA ASN A 437 3.78 -5.84 34.63
C ASN A 437 4.09 -5.38 33.20
N HIS A 438 4.74 -6.23 32.40
CA HIS A 438 5.22 -5.93 31.04
C HIS A 438 4.51 -6.74 29.95
N ASN A 439 4.69 -6.34 28.69
CA ASN A 439 4.10 -6.99 27.52
C ASN A 439 4.85 -8.27 27.13
N VAL A 440 4.89 -9.25 28.03
CA VAL A 440 5.67 -10.49 27.88
C VAL A 440 4.76 -11.73 27.85
N VAL A 441 5.38 -12.91 27.70
CA VAL A 441 4.71 -14.19 27.92
C VAL A 441 5.02 -14.68 29.33
N LEU A 442 4.00 -15.03 30.10
CA LEU A 442 4.20 -15.72 31.37
C LEU A 442 4.15 -17.24 31.17
N VAL A 443 4.99 -17.94 31.93
CA VAL A 443 5.08 -19.41 31.98
C VAL A 443 4.69 -19.84 33.38
N ASP A 444 3.58 -20.59 33.49
CA ASP A 444 2.98 -20.99 34.77
C ASP A 444 2.72 -19.80 35.73
N GLY A 445 2.36 -18.64 35.13
CA GLY A 445 2.09 -17.39 35.84
C GLY A 445 3.33 -16.62 36.30
N VAL A 446 4.52 -17.01 35.85
CA VAL A 446 5.80 -16.38 36.16
C VAL A 446 6.43 -15.84 34.89
N GLY A 447 6.89 -14.60 34.91
CA GLY A 447 7.63 -14.00 33.81
C GLY A 447 9.12 -14.34 33.86
N PRO A 448 9.94 -13.53 33.20
CA PRO A 448 11.39 -13.64 33.33
C PRO A 448 11.85 -13.48 34.80
N PRO A 449 12.89 -14.22 35.21
CA PRO A 449 13.31 -14.26 36.60
C PRO A 449 13.93 -12.94 37.08
N ARG A 450 13.48 -12.49 38.25
CA ARG A 450 14.06 -11.37 38.98
C ARG A 450 14.93 -11.92 40.12
N LEU A 451 16.24 -11.65 40.11
CA LEU A 451 17.13 -12.08 41.20
C LEU A 451 17.29 -10.96 42.22
N THR A 452 16.65 -11.09 43.38
CA THR A 452 16.85 -10.15 44.50
C THR A 452 17.81 -10.74 45.54
N LEU A 453 18.95 -10.10 45.75
CA LEU A 453 19.94 -10.45 46.76
C LEU A 453 20.23 -9.25 47.66
N LEU A 454 20.07 -9.43 48.97
CA LEU A 454 20.30 -8.37 49.98
C LEU A 454 19.51 -7.07 49.73
N GLY A 455 18.34 -7.17 49.09
CA GLY A 455 17.51 -6.01 48.75
C GLY A 455 17.91 -5.28 47.48
N GLN A 456 18.96 -5.74 46.78
CA GLN A 456 19.25 -5.31 45.42
C GLN A 456 18.73 -6.34 44.44
N THR A 457 18.02 -5.87 43.43
CA THR A 457 17.61 -6.68 42.29
C THR A 457 18.74 -6.70 41.26
N ALA A 458 18.86 -7.80 40.53
CA ALA A 458 19.68 -7.93 39.35
C ALA A 458 18.90 -8.74 38.31
N GLY A 459 19.00 -8.35 37.04
CA GLY A 459 18.75 -9.26 35.93
C GLY A 459 19.86 -10.33 35.92
N GLY A 460 19.52 -11.59 35.74
CA GLY A 460 20.53 -12.64 35.85
C GLY A 460 20.03 -14.00 35.39
N GLY A 461 20.56 -14.46 34.24
CA GLY A 461 20.29 -15.78 33.68
C GLY A 461 19.11 -15.84 32.72
N ASN A 462 18.72 -14.70 32.14
CA ASN A 462 17.53 -14.51 31.32
C ASN A 462 17.72 -13.47 30.21
N ASP A 463 18.94 -13.31 29.67
CA ASP A 463 19.19 -12.39 28.56
C ASP A 463 18.22 -12.63 27.39
N ALA A 464 17.82 -11.53 26.76
CA ALA A 464 17.08 -11.52 25.51
C ALA A 464 17.97 -10.94 24.41
N PHE A 465 17.96 -11.49 23.20
CA PHE A 465 18.87 -11.08 22.12
C PHE A 465 18.09 -10.69 20.88
N ILE A 466 18.26 -9.44 20.42
CA ILE A 466 17.87 -9.08 19.06
C ILE A 466 18.81 -9.83 18.11
N ARG A 467 18.29 -10.86 17.43
CA ARG A 467 19.11 -11.69 16.53
C ARG A 467 19.27 -11.08 15.16
N ASP A 468 18.17 -10.53 14.68
CA ASP A 468 17.91 -10.39 13.27
C ASP A 468 16.91 -9.27 13.05
N ALA A 469 17.25 -8.29 12.21
CA ALA A 469 16.40 -7.15 11.92
C ALA A 469 16.68 -6.55 10.54
N PHE A 470 15.67 -5.97 9.90
CA PHE A 470 15.83 -5.27 8.62
C PHE A 470 14.71 -4.25 8.38
N THR A 471 14.94 -3.32 7.46
CA THR A 471 13.91 -2.41 6.92
C THR A 471 13.64 -2.73 5.46
N SER A 472 12.40 -2.63 5.01
CA SER A 472 12.05 -2.84 3.59
C SER A 472 10.87 -1.97 3.15
N ALA A 473 10.51 -2.04 1.86
CA ALA A 473 9.33 -1.35 1.34
C ALA A 473 8.01 -1.96 1.86
N SER A 474 7.96 -3.27 2.12
CA SER A 474 6.75 -3.94 2.63
C SER A 474 6.55 -3.76 4.13
N GLY A 475 7.60 -3.37 4.86
CA GLY A 475 7.60 -3.23 6.31
C GLY A 475 8.98 -3.44 6.91
N ASP A 476 9.09 -3.20 8.21
CA ASP A 476 10.33 -3.38 8.97
C ASP A 476 10.19 -4.61 9.88
N TYR A 477 11.29 -5.30 10.19
CA TYR A 477 11.30 -6.55 10.93
C TYR A 477 12.36 -6.56 12.02
N ALA A 478 12.06 -7.16 13.17
CA ALA A 478 13.06 -7.61 14.13
C ALA A 478 12.58 -8.86 14.88
N GLU A 479 13.52 -9.67 15.37
CA GLU A 479 13.23 -10.77 16.28
C GLU A 479 14.11 -10.78 17.52
N VAL A 480 13.52 -11.25 18.62
CA VAL A 480 14.15 -11.37 19.93
C VAL A 480 14.05 -12.81 20.43
N ASP A 481 15.18 -13.39 20.79
CA ASP A 481 15.28 -14.68 21.46
C ASP A 481 15.44 -14.47 22.97
N ALA A 482 14.67 -15.16 23.79
CA ALA A 482 14.83 -15.20 25.24
C ALA A 482 14.59 -16.62 25.76
N SER A 483 15.17 -16.94 26.93
CA SER A 483 14.93 -18.22 27.60
C SER A 483 14.70 -18.01 29.09
N TYR A 484 13.56 -18.46 29.60
CA TYR A 484 13.25 -18.43 31.02
C TYR A 484 12.26 -19.54 31.40
N GLN A 485 12.21 -19.91 32.68
CA GLN A 485 11.35 -20.98 33.19
C GLN A 485 11.47 -22.34 32.44
N GLY A 486 12.62 -22.60 31.82
CA GLY A 486 12.87 -23.84 31.07
C GLY A 486 12.25 -23.87 29.67
N VAL A 487 11.79 -22.73 29.16
CA VAL A 487 11.23 -22.59 27.80
C VAL A 487 12.07 -21.62 26.98
N ASP A 488 12.15 -21.87 25.68
CA ASP A 488 12.76 -20.96 24.71
C ASP A 488 11.63 -20.17 24.03
N ILE A 489 11.80 -18.85 23.95
CA ILE A 489 10.80 -17.93 23.39
C ILE A 489 11.48 -17.11 22.31
N LYS A 490 10.91 -17.15 21.11
CA LYS A 490 11.29 -16.28 19.99
C LYS A 490 10.10 -15.39 19.65
N ARG A 491 10.27 -14.08 19.82
CA ARG A 491 9.30 -13.06 19.42
C ARG A 491 9.74 -12.43 18.11
N ARG A 492 8.91 -12.54 17.07
CA ARG A 492 9.10 -11.89 15.78
C ARG A 492 8.10 -10.74 15.64
N VAL A 493 8.57 -9.56 15.26
CA VAL A 493 7.74 -8.37 15.03
C VAL A 493 7.94 -7.89 13.60
N PHE A 494 6.83 -7.77 12.86
CA PHE A 494 6.80 -7.19 11.52
C PHE A 494 5.90 -5.96 11.51
N PHE A 495 6.47 -4.81 11.16
CA PHE A 495 5.79 -3.52 11.07
C PHE A 495 5.25 -3.30 9.64
N ALA A 496 4.11 -3.93 9.37
CA ALA A 496 3.49 -4.02 8.05
C ALA A 496 3.14 -2.63 7.48
N ASP A 497 3.75 -2.32 6.32
CA ASP A 497 3.60 -1.04 5.60
C ASP A 497 3.76 0.19 6.50
N ARG A 498 4.59 0.04 7.55
CA ARG A 498 4.78 1.02 8.63
C ARG A 498 3.47 1.58 9.22
N SER A 499 2.43 0.76 9.26
CA SER A 499 1.09 1.16 9.68
C SER A 499 0.65 0.43 10.94
N TYR A 500 0.88 -0.88 11.01
CA TYR A 500 0.48 -1.73 12.14
C TYR A 500 1.47 -2.88 12.33
N PHE A 501 1.38 -3.56 13.47
CA PHE A 501 2.34 -4.61 13.83
C PHE A 501 1.70 -5.99 13.76
N VAL A 502 2.44 -6.94 13.22
CA VAL A 502 2.22 -8.38 13.36
C VAL A 502 3.25 -8.90 14.34
N ILE A 503 2.81 -9.51 15.44
CA ILE A 503 3.68 -10.10 16.47
C ILE A 503 3.45 -11.61 16.46
N ALA A 504 4.51 -12.37 16.26
CA ALA A 504 4.49 -13.83 16.26
C ALA A 504 5.47 -14.38 17.31
N ASP A 505 4.94 -14.99 18.36
CA ASP A 505 5.72 -15.70 19.37
C ASP A 505 5.78 -17.19 19.03
N GLU A 506 6.96 -17.76 19.10
CA GLU A 506 7.22 -19.20 19.03
C GLU A 506 7.85 -19.63 20.35
N ILE A 507 7.19 -20.56 21.05
CA ILE A 507 7.55 -20.99 22.39
C ILE A 507 7.77 -22.49 22.35
N VAL A 508 8.97 -22.93 22.72
CA VAL A 508 9.39 -24.33 22.65
C VAL A 508 9.70 -24.84 24.05
N SER A 509 9.11 -25.98 24.41
CA SER A 509 9.40 -26.66 25.69
C SER A 509 9.26 -28.17 25.57
N THR A 510 10.03 -28.90 26.38
CA THR A 510 9.84 -30.35 26.54
C THR A 510 8.68 -30.71 27.46
N ASP A 511 8.28 -29.79 28.34
CA ASP A 511 7.24 -29.99 29.36
C ASP A 511 5.98 -29.17 29.01
N GLU A 512 4.81 -29.61 29.46
CA GLU A 512 3.58 -28.83 29.31
C GLU A 512 3.48 -27.71 30.35
N HIS A 513 3.27 -26.48 29.87
CA HIS A 513 3.09 -25.28 30.69
C HIS A 513 1.76 -24.58 30.42
N ASP A 514 1.34 -23.75 31.36
CA ASP A 514 0.29 -22.76 31.16
C ASP A 514 0.93 -21.44 30.72
N TYR A 515 0.81 -21.12 29.43
CA TYR A 515 1.33 -19.88 28.86
C TYR A 515 0.27 -18.78 28.89
N GLU A 516 0.71 -17.54 29.15
CA GLU A 516 -0.14 -16.35 29.10
C GLU A 516 0.57 -15.20 28.40
N TRP A 517 0.12 -14.86 27.20
CA TRP A 517 0.56 -13.67 26.47
C TRP A 517 -0.18 -12.44 26.97
N ARG A 518 0.55 -11.37 27.30
CA ARG A 518 -0.01 -10.14 27.88
C ARG A 518 0.13 -8.93 26.96
N LEU A 519 -0.92 -8.12 26.94
CA LEU A 519 -0.90 -6.77 26.37
C LEU A 519 -1.53 -5.76 27.34
N HIS A 520 -0.69 -4.84 27.79
CA HIS A 520 -0.96 -3.73 28.68
C HIS A 520 -1.30 -2.52 27.80
N GLY A 521 -2.59 -2.28 27.57
CA GLY A 521 -3.01 -1.12 26.77
C GLY A 521 -3.36 0.08 27.64
N ASN A 522 -3.20 1.29 27.08
CA ASN A 522 -3.51 2.54 27.77
C ASN A 522 -5.02 2.81 27.74
N GLY A 523 -5.72 2.44 28.81
CA GLY A 523 -7.17 2.53 28.91
C GLY A 523 -7.76 1.55 29.92
N GLY A 524 -8.94 1.84 30.45
CA GLY A 524 -9.51 1.11 31.58
C GLY A 524 -8.96 1.62 32.92
N GLY A 525 -9.39 1.03 34.04
CA GLY A 525 -9.00 1.48 35.37
C GLY A 525 -9.20 2.99 35.59
N ASP A 526 -8.16 3.66 36.09
CA ASP A 526 -8.08 5.11 36.29
C ASP A 526 -6.97 5.79 35.45
N SER A 527 -6.35 5.07 34.51
CA SER A 527 -5.37 5.61 33.54
C SER A 527 -5.94 6.67 32.58
N GLY A 528 -7.27 6.83 32.60
CA GLY A 528 -8.04 7.50 31.55
C GLY A 528 -8.17 6.64 30.30
N GLY A 529 -9.05 7.04 29.38
CA GLY A 529 -9.39 6.25 28.19
C GLY A 529 -10.38 5.12 28.47
N GLU A 530 -10.81 4.44 27.41
CA GLU A 530 -11.79 3.34 27.47
C GLU A 530 -11.14 2.01 27.08
N TYR A 531 -11.65 0.92 27.64
CA TYR A 531 -11.29 -0.45 27.27
C TYR A 531 -12.54 -1.26 26.94
N ALA A 532 -12.49 -2.02 25.85
CA ALA A 532 -13.54 -2.96 25.47
C ALA A 532 -12.94 -4.20 24.80
N ARG A 533 -13.56 -5.37 25.02
CA ARG A 533 -13.19 -6.61 24.33
C ARG A 533 -14.43 -7.35 23.80
N GLU A 534 -14.33 -7.83 22.56
CA GLU A 534 -15.29 -8.70 21.92
C GLU A 534 -14.58 -9.95 21.39
N GLY A 535 -14.74 -11.08 22.07
CA GLY A 535 -14.00 -12.30 21.76
C GLY A 535 -12.49 -12.10 21.93
N ASN A 536 -11.73 -12.32 20.86
CA ASN A 536 -10.28 -12.11 20.82
C ASN A 536 -9.87 -10.71 20.32
N LEU A 537 -10.83 -9.83 20.03
CA LEU A 537 -10.56 -8.44 19.66
C LEU A 537 -10.65 -7.56 20.91
N ALA A 538 -9.55 -6.91 21.28
CA ALA A 538 -9.49 -5.91 22.34
C ALA A 538 -9.25 -4.52 21.77
N ARG A 539 -9.83 -3.50 22.41
CA ARG A 539 -9.73 -2.10 22.00
C ARG A 539 -9.45 -1.22 23.22
N TRP A 540 -8.43 -0.38 23.10
CA TRP A 540 -8.17 0.73 24.00
C TRP A 540 -8.36 2.03 23.23
N THR A 541 -9.14 2.96 23.79
CA THR A 541 -9.47 4.23 23.15
C THR A 541 -8.99 5.39 24.00
N ARG A 542 -8.14 6.24 23.41
CA ARG A 542 -7.65 7.51 23.96
C ARG A 542 -8.23 8.69 23.15
N PRO A 543 -8.10 9.94 23.64
CA PRO A 543 -8.59 11.10 22.90
C PRO A 543 -7.98 11.26 21.49
N GLY A 544 -6.67 11.05 21.34
CA GLY A 544 -5.98 11.18 20.04
C GLY A 544 -5.96 9.92 19.17
N ALA A 545 -5.83 8.75 19.79
CA ALA A 545 -5.63 7.49 19.09
C ALA A 545 -6.29 6.29 19.79
N GLU A 546 -6.41 5.18 19.05
CA GLU A 546 -6.91 3.90 19.52
C GLU A 546 -5.92 2.79 19.18
N LEU A 547 -5.88 1.77 20.03
CA LEU A 547 -5.21 0.51 19.75
C LEU A 547 -6.26 -0.60 19.63
N ILE A 548 -6.33 -1.23 18.45
CA ILE A 548 -7.08 -2.46 18.25
C ILE A 548 -6.07 -3.62 18.24
N ALA A 549 -6.24 -4.57 19.16
CA ALA A 549 -5.48 -5.80 19.19
C ALA A 549 -6.38 -6.98 18.80
N TYR A 550 -5.92 -7.84 17.90
CA TYR A 550 -6.64 -9.04 17.50
C TYR A 550 -5.71 -10.25 17.45
N MET A 551 -6.18 -11.37 17.99
CA MET A 551 -5.51 -12.66 17.89
C MET A 551 -6.47 -13.69 17.30
N PRO A 552 -6.07 -14.49 16.30
CA PRO A 552 -6.99 -15.36 15.59
C PRO A 552 -7.55 -16.44 16.52
N GLU A 553 -8.84 -16.70 16.39
CA GLU A 553 -9.52 -17.78 17.10
C GLU A 553 -8.91 -19.14 16.74
N ARG A 554 -8.61 -19.94 17.77
CA ARG A 554 -8.12 -21.31 17.63
C ARG A 554 -8.51 -22.15 18.83
N ASP A 555 -8.54 -23.47 18.64
CA ASP A 555 -8.82 -24.40 19.72
C ASP A 555 -7.75 -24.31 20.83
N GLY A 556 -8.19 -24.24 22.09
CA GLY A 556 -7.31 -24.20 23.26
C GLY A 556 -6.74 -22.82 23.61
N LEU A 557 -6.99 -21.78 22.81
CA LEU A 557 -6.65 -20.40 23.14
C LEU A 557 -7.82 -19.69 23.81
N VAL A 558 -7.58 -19.08 24.97
CA VAL A 558 -8.61 -18.42 25.77
C VAL A 558 -8.23 -16.98 26.04
N ALA A 559 -9.08 -16.04 25.63
CA ALA A 559 -8.95 -14.62 25.95
C ALA A 559 -9.58 -14.30 27.32
N ALA A 560 -8.86 -13.52 28.13
CA ALA A 560 -9.29 -13.02 29.42
C ALA A 560 -8.85 -11.57 29.63
N ASP A 561 -9.50 -10.90 30.58
CA ASP A 561 -9.18 -9.53 30.99
C ASP A 561 -8.49 -9.55 32.37
N GLY A 562 -7.69 -8.53 32.62
CA GLY A 562 -7.13 -8.23 33.94
C GLY A 562 -6.90 -6.74 34.09
N ASP A 563 -6.57 -6.33 35.32
CA ASP A 563 -6.13 -4.97 35.60
C ASP A 563 -4.77 -5.05 36.31
N THR A 564 -3.94 -4.05 36.08
CA THR A 564 -2.66 -3.87 36.80
C THR A 564 -2.38 -2.38 36.96
N ILE A 565 -1.24 -2.06 37.57
CA ILE A 565 -0.75 -0.70 37.74
C ILE A 565 0.38 -0.35 36.78
N HIS A 566 0.50 0.94 36.46
CA HIS A 566 1.65 1.56 35.83
C HIS A 566 1.87 2.97 36.39
N SER A 567 2.97 3.60 35.98
CA SER A 567 3.31 4.98 36.31
C SER A 567 4.01 5.67 35.14
N PHE A 568 3.61 6.91 34.84
CA PHE A 568 4.35 7.76 33.90
C PHE A 568 5.23 8.80 34.61
N ASP A 569 4.93 9.14 35.86
CA ASP A 569 5.58 10.22 36.60
C ASP A 569 5.85 9.86 38.08
N TYR A 570 6.63 10.68 38.77
CA TYR A 570 7.08 10.44 40.14
C TYR A 570 5.92 10.42 41.14
N LEU A 571 5.88 9.41 42.02
CA LEU A 571 4.81 9.15 43.00
C LEU A 571 3.42 8.89 42.40
N GLU A 572 3.33 8.67 41.09
CA GLU A 572 2.08 8.34 40.41
C GLU A 572 1.82 6.83 40.47
N GLU A 573 0.57 6.45 40.74
CA GLU A 573 0.09 5.07 40.60
C GLU A 573 -1.26 5.13 39.87
N GLN A 574 -1.29 4.62 38.64
CA GLN A 574 -2.50 4.47 37.85
C GLN A 574 -2.76 3.00 37.54
N THR A 575 -4.01 2.66 37.26
CA THR A 575 -4.49 1.34 36.88
C THR A 575 -4.99 1.32 35.44
N HIS A 576 -4.72 0.24 34.72
CA HIS A 576 -5.14 0.05 33.33
C HIS A 576 -5.54 -1.40 33.05
N ALA A 577 -6.27 -1.60 31.96
CA ALA A 577 -6.73 -2.91 31.52
C ALA A 577 -5.65 -3.67 30.72
N VAL A 578 -5.59 -4.98 30.96
CA VAL A 578 -4.64 -5.93 30.35
C VAL A 578 -5.41 -7.02 29.62
N LEU A 579 -5.11 -7.23 28.34
CA LEU A 579 -5.54 -8.41 27.60
C LEU A 579 -4.61 -9.57 27.93
N ARG A 580 -5.20 -10.73 28.24
CA ARG A 580 -4.50 -11.98 28.55
C ARG A 580 -4.95 -13.06 27.59
N MET A 581 -4.02 -13.64 26.84
CA MET A 581 -4.28 -14.75 25.93
C MET A 581 -3.61 -16.00 26.48
N GLN A 582 -4.40 -17.00 26.84
CA GLN A 582 -3.94 -18.17 27.60
C GLN A 582 -4.01 -19.44 26.76
N GLN A 583 -2.99 -20.28 26.87
CA GLN A 583 -2.95 -21.60 26.27
C GLN A 583 -2.17 -22.57 27.15
N ARG A 584 -2.63 -23.83 27.22
CA ARG A 584 -1.86 -24.93 27.81
C ARG A 584 -1.29 -25.81 26.71
N ALA A 585 0.03 -25.95 26.66
CA ALA A 585 0.72 -26.80 25.68
C ALA A 585 2.18 -27.05 26.11
N ALA A 586 2.88 -27.96 25.41
CA ALA A 586 4.34 -28.04 25.48
C ALA A 586 4.96 -26.93 24.61
N ASP A 587 4.70 -26.99 23.31
CA ASP A 587 4.99 -25.92 22.37
C ASP A 587 3.77 -25.01 22.20
N ALA A 588 3.97 -23.70 22.20
CA ALA A 588 2.92 -22.71 21.99
C ALA A 588 3.33 -21.67 20.96
N HIS A 589 2.34 -21.07 20.33
CA HIS A 589 2.53 -20.02 19.34
C HIS A 589 1.58 -18.87 19.66
N TYR A 590 1.90 -17.62 19.40
CA TYR A 590 0.91 -16.53 19.48
C TYR A 590 1.08 -15.62 18.28
N LEU A 591 0.00 -15.38 17.53
CA LEU A 591 0.01 -14.45 16.40
C LEU A 591 -0.96 -13.31 16.65
N ALA A 592 -0.46 -12.11 16.94
CA ALA A 592 -1.27 -10.93 17.21
C ALA A 592 -1.11 -9.87 16.12
N VAL A 593 -2.19 -9.17 15.81
CA VAL A 593 -2.17 -7.90 15.06
C VAL A 593 -2.45 -6.78 16.04
N LEU A 594 -1.54 -5.80 16.11
CA LEU A 594 -1.70 -4.56 16.86
C LEU A 594 -1.85 -3.40 15.87
N TYR A 595 -3.06 -2.87 15.78
CA TYR A 595 -3.47 -1.85 14.81
C TYR A 595 -3.73 -0.51 15.50
N PRO A 596 -2.71 0.38 15.58
CA PRO A 596 -2.90 1.73 16.06
C PRO A 596 -3.58 2.60 14.98
N ARG A 597 -4.40 3.55 15.41
CA ARG A 597 -5.09 4.49 14.50
C ARG A 597 -5.54 5.75 15.22
N ALA A 598 -5.91 6.78 14.46
CA ALA A 598 -6.58 7.95 15.01
C ALA A 598 -7.99 7.61 15.52
N THR A 599 -8.41 8.24 16.62
CA THR A 599 -9.74 8.03 17.20
C THR A 599 -10.85 8.45 16.22
N GLY A 600 -11.79 7.54 15.97
CA GLY A 600 -12.87 7.74 15.00
C GLY A 600 -12.49 7.49 13.54
N ALA A 601 -11.27 7.02 13.24
CA ALA A 601 -10.93 6.51 11.92
C ALA A 601 -11.74 5.23 11.59
N THR A 602 -11.84 4.89 10.30
CA THR A 602 -12.53 3.68 9.83
C THR A 602 -11.91 2.42 10.45
N ASP A 603 -12.76 1.48 10.90
CA ASP A 603 -12.33 0.18 11.44
C ASP A 603 -11.72 -0.69 10.33
N PRO A 604 -10.52 -1.27 10.54
CA PRO A 604 -10.12 -2.43 9.75
C PRO A 604 -11.05 -3.59 10.11
N THR A 605 -11.33 -4.45 9.15
CA THR A 605 -11.98 -5.74 9.45
C THR A 605 -10.90 -6.77 9.73
N LEU A 606 -10.69 -7.08 11.00
CA LEU A 606 -9.76 -8.11 11.45
C LEU A 606 -10.51 -9.43 11.67
N GLY A 607 -9.94 -10.54 11.20
CA GLY A 607 -10.55 -11.85 11.36
C GLY A 607 -9.57 -13.01 11.26
N THR A 608 -10.01 -14.20 11.63
CA THR A 608 -9.20 -15.43 11.52
C THR A 608 -9.07 -15.87 10.06
N ALA A 609 -7.83 -15.95 9.57
CA ALA A 609 -7.53 -16.53 8.28
C ALA A 609 -7.66 -18.05 8.32
N LYS A 610 -8.16 -18.64 7.24
CA LYS A 610 -8.14 -20.09 7.09
C LYS A 610 -6.77 -20.52 6.59
N ILE A 611 -5.95 -21.01 7.51
CA ILE A 611 -4.62 -21.56 7.26
C ILE A 611 -4.64 -23.06 7.55
N SER A 612 -4.15 -23.88 6.62
CA SER A 612 -3.88 -25.30 6.89
C SER A 612 -2.42 -25.46 7.27
N GLY A 613 -2.13 -26.11 8.39
CA GLY A 613 -0.75 -26.29 8.86
C GLY A 613 -0.17 -25.10 9.64
N GLY A 614 -1.05 -24.23 10.14
CA GLY A 614 -0.71 -23.01 10.85
C GLY A 614 -1.98 -22.25 11.24
N HIS A 615 -1.80 -21.01 11.65
CA HIS A 615 -2.89 -20.07 11.97
C HIS A 615 -2.55 -18.68 11.43
N GLY A 616 -3.57 -17.85 11.22
CA GLY A 616 -3.38 -16.58 10.54
C GLY A 616 -4.47 -15.55 10.83
N VAL A 617 -4.14 -14.30 10.55
CA VAL A 617 -5.03 -13.14 10.62
C VAL A 617 -5.21 -12.59 9.22
N ILE A 618 -6.46 -12.24 8.88
CA ILE A 618 -6.79 -11.40 7.72
C ILE A 618 -7.09 -10.01 8.24
N ALA A 619 -6.49 -9.00 7.64
CA ALA A 619 -6.81 -7.60 7.84
C ALA A 619 -7.32 -7.00 6.52
N ASP A 620 -8.63 -6.81 6.41
CA ASP A 620 -9.26 -6.07 5.32
C ASP A 620 -9.22 -4.57 5.68
N LEU A 621 -8.34 -3.83 5.01
CA LEU A 621 -8.13 -2.39 5.17
C LEU A 621 -8.96 -1.61 4.13
N THR A 622 -8.82 -0.28 4.11
CA THR A 622 -9.60 0.56 3.17
C THR A 622 -9.19 0.35 1.71
N ASP A 623 -7.92 0.07 1.46
CA ASP A 623 -7.29 0.01 0.13
C ASP A 623 -6.38 -1.22 -0.06
N ALA A 624 -6.37 -2.13 0.91
CA ALA A 624 -5.56 -3.33 0.88
C ALA A 624 -6.24 -4.47 1.66
N ARG A 625 -5.83 -5.69 1.34
CA ARG A 625 -6.10 -6.89 2.11
C ARG A 625 -4.79 -7.58 2.43
N ASP A 626 -4.56 -7.75 3.72
CA ASP A 626 -3.36 -8.37 4.25
C ASP A 626 -3.70 -9.71 4.89
N VAL A 627 -2.80 -10.68 4.73
CA VAL A 627 -2.85 -11.96 5.42
C VAL A 627 -1.50 -12.22 6.07
N ALA A 628 -1.50 -12.34 7.39
CA ALA A 628 -0.35 -12.77 8.17
C ALA A 628 -0.59 -14.17 8.71
N TRP A 629 0.43 -15.03 8.73
CA TRP A 629 0.31 -16.39 9.25
C TRP A 629 1.60 -16.84 9.94
N GLN A 630 1.42 -17.75 10.89
CA GLN A 630 2.51 -18.49 11.52
C GLN A 630 2.29 -19.97 11.25
N ARG A 631 3.34 -20.66 10.79
CA ARG A 631 3.30 -22.10 10.54
C ARG A 631 3.44 -22.86 11.85
N ASP A 632 2.68 -23.93 12.03
CA ASP A 632 2.78 -24.75 13.24
C ASP A 632 4.08 -25.57 13.24
N ALA A 633 4.63 -25.80 14.43
CA ALA A 633 5.81 -26.64 14.62
C ALA A 633 5.61 -28.05 14.00
N GLY A 634 6.65 -28.55 13.30
CA GLY A 634 6.64 -29.86 12.66
C GLY A 634 5.83 -29.99 11.36
N VAL A 635 5.10 -28.94 10.95
CA VAL A 635 4.45 -28.88 9.63
C VAL A 635 5.45 -28.40 8.59
N THR A 636 5.52 -29.04 7.43
CA THR A 636 6.50 -28.70 6.38
C THR A 636 6.09 -27.50 5.52
N GLU A 637 4.80 -27.27 5.32
CA GLU A 637 4.29 -26.21 4.45
C GLU A 637 2.89 -25.81 4.94
N ALA A 638 2.62 -24.51 4.98
CA ALA A 638 1.31 -23.94 5.26
C ALA A 638 0.56 -23.62 3.96
N THR A 639 -0.75 -23.87 3.94
CA THR A 639 -1.65 -23.38 2.87
C THR A 639 -2.44 -22.19 3.38
N VAL A 640 -2.20 -21.03 2.78
CA VAL A 640 -2.76 -19.74 3.15
C VAL A 640 -3.89 -19.40 2.19
N THR A 641 -5.09 -19.14 2.71
CA THR A 641 -6.24 -18.70 1.90
C THR A 641 -6.72 -17.33 2.34
N GLY A 642 -7.49 -16.67 1.47
CA GLY A 642 -7.97 -15.31 1.71
C GLY A 642 -7.43 -14.26 0.74
N LEU A 643 -6.60 -14.66 -0.22
CA LEU A 643 -6.22 -13.85 -1.39
C LEU A 643 -6.86 -14.45 -2.65
N ALA A 644 -6.64 -13.82 -3.81
CA ALA A 644 -7.22 -14.26 -5.09
C ALA A 644 -6.95 -15.74 -5.39
N HIS A 645 -5.79 -16.20 -4.96
CA HIS A 645 -5.30 -17.57 -5.11
C HIS A 645 -4.62 -18.01 -3.81
N PRO A 646 -4.76 -19.28 -3.39
CA PRO A 646 -4.04 -19.84 -2.25
C PRO A 646 -2.52 -19.72 -2.37
N LEU A 647 -1.86 -19.35 -1.28
CA LEU A 647 -0.41 -19.39 -1.18
C LEU A 647 0.07 -20.64 -0.45
N TYR A 648 1.22 -21.15 -0.85
CA TYR A 648 1.91 -22.27 -0.21
C TYR A 648 3.32 -21.83 0.15
N SER A 649 3.67 -21.94 1.43
CA SER A 649 4.98 -21.52 1.93
C SER A 649 5.40 -22.32 3.14
N ASP A 650 6.70 -22.53 3.27
CA ASP A 650 7.36 -23.17 4.40
C ASP A 650 7.88 -22.17 5.44
N ALA A 651 7.67 -20.86 5.22
CA ALA A 651 8.04 -19.80 6.13
C ALA A 651 7.52 -20.04 7.56
N ALA A 652 8.33 -19.70 8.56
CA ALA A 652 7.92 -19.75 9.98
C ALA A 652 6.89 -18.66 10.29
N LEU A 653 7.16 -17.44 9.83
CA LEU A 653 6.23 -16.30 9.81
C LEU A 653 6.10 -15.81 8.37
N GLY A 654 4.87 -15.50 7.96
CA GLY A 654 4.61 -14.91 6.66
C GLY A 654 3.58 -13.80 6.70
N TYR A 655 3.74 -12.88 5.76
CA TYR A 655 2.88 -11.74 5.50
C TYR A 655 2.70 -11.60 3.98
N ALA A 656 1.48 -11.34 3.54
CA ALA A 656 1.14 -11.12 2.14
C ALA A 656 0.09 -10.02 2.01
N ARG A 657 0.25 -9.16 0.99
CA ARG A 657 -0.66 -8.04 0.68
C ARG A 657 -1.13 -8.09 -0.77
N ALA A 658 -2.42 -7.81 -0.97
CA ALA A 658 -3.02 -7.48 -2.25
C ALA A 658 -3.94 -6.25 -2.11
N ALA A 659 -4.37 -5.63 -3.21
CA ALA A 659 -5.30 -4.50 -3.16
C ALA A 659 -6.68 -4.90 -2.60
N ASP A 660 -7.13 -6.12 -2.92
CA ASP A 660 -8.35 -6.74 -2.38
C ASP A 660 -8.27 -8.27 -2.53
N ALA A 661 -9.33 -8.98 -2.12
CA ALA A 661 -9.40 -10.44 -2.16
C ALA A 661 -9.37 -11.05 -3.57
N ALA A 662 -9.60 -10.28 -4.64
CA ALA A 662 -9.59 -10.75 -6.02
C ALA A 662 -8.36 -10.29 -6.80
N SER A 663 -7.56 -9.40 -6.23
CA SER A 663 -6.37 -8.82 -6.82
C SER A 663 -5.15 -9.74 -6.69
N PRO A 664 -4.19 -9.66 -7.64
CA PRO A 664 -2.95 -10.41 -7.55
C PRO A 664 -2.13 -10.00 -6.31
N LEU A 665 -1.27 -10.90 -5.86
CA LEU A 665 -0.30 -10.63 -4.80
C LEU A 665 0.61 -9.47 -5.22
N GLN A 666 0.75 -8.46 -4.36
CA GLN A 666 1.57 -7.27 -4.62
C GLN A 666 2.84 -7.25 -3.78
N ARG A 667 2.75 -7.68 -2.51
CA ARG A 667 3.89 -7.70 -1.60
C ARG A 667 3.84 -8.91 -0.70
N PHE A 668 4.99 -9.39 -0.28
CA PHE A 668 5.09 -10.41 0.76
C PHE A 668 6.34 -10.20 1.61
N SER A 669 6.28 -10.64 2.86
CA SER A 669 7.47 -10.85 3.69
C SER A 669 7.39 -12.22 4.33
N LEU A 670 8.47 -12.99 4.28
CA LEU A 670 8.54 -14.34 4.81
C LEU A 670 9.84 -14.51 5.58
N GLN A 671 9.76 -15.17 6.72
CA GLN A 671 10.89 -15.47 7.58
C GLN A 671 11.19 -16.96 7.57
N ASP A 672 12.48 -17.31 7.54
CA ASP A 672 12.97 -18.69 7.47
C ASP A 672 12.35 -19.51 6.32
N ALA A 673 12.16 -18.89 5.15
CA ALA A 673 11.46 -19.50 4.02
C ALA A 673 12.43 -20.09 2.99
N THR A 674 12.08 -21.23 2.39
CA THR A 674 12.77 -21.72 1.18
C THR A 674 11.93 -21.57 -0.08
N GLN A 675 10.63 -21.29 0.05
CA GLN A 675 9.77 -21.10 -1.12
C GLN A 675 8.50 -20.31 -0.82
N LEU A 676 7.96 -19.76 -1.90
CA LEU A 676 6.58 -19.28 -1.98
C LEU A 676 5.98 -19.71 -3.31
N ARG A 677 4.77 -20.28 -3.26
CA ARG A 677 3.98 -20.62 -4.45
C ARG A 677 2.60 -19.98 -4.36
N ASN A 678 2.08 -19.63 -5.51
CA ASN A 678 0.73 -19.14 -5.73
C ASN A 678 -0.01 -20.15 -6.62
N ASP A 679 -1.02 -20.83 -6.08
CA ASP A 679 -1.51 -22.10 -6.64
C ASP A 679 -0.34 -23.08 -6.90
N ASP A 680 -0.20 -23.56 -8.13
CA ASP A 680 0.89 -24.43 -8.57
C ASP A 680 2.08 -23.65 -9.14
N GLN A 681 2.03 -22.31 -9.16
CA GLN A 681 3.09 -21.46 -9.72
C GLN A 681 4.07 -21.01 -8.62
N THR A 682 5.35 -21.34 -8.78
CA THR A 682 6.40 -20.80 -7.91
C THR A 682 6.53 -19.29 -8.10
N ILE A 683 6.64 -18.54 -6.99
CA ILE A 683 7.03 -17.12 -7.01
C ILE A 683 8.55 -17.02 -6.83
N PHE A 684 9.09 -17.75 -5.85
CA PHE A 684 10.53 -17.97 -5.72
C PHE A 684 10.81 -19.29 -4.98
N SER A 685 12.04 -19.76 -5.10
CA SER A 685 12.60 -20.82 -4.26
C SER A 685 14.07 -20.54 -3.95
N THR A 686 14.57 -21.05 -2.82
CA THR A 686 15.98 -20.94 -2.42
C THR A 686 16.55 -22.28 -1.99
N THR A 687 17.89 -22.38 -1.98
CA THR A 687 18.60 -23.57 -1.51
C THR A 687 18.75 -23.65 0.00
N GLU A 688 18.66 -22.51 0.67
CA GLU A 688 18.79 -22.34 2.13
C GLU A 688 17.62 -21.49 2.62
N PRO A 689 17.21 -21.60 3.90
CA PRO A 689 16.23 -20.69 4.49
C PRO A 689 16.69 -19.24 4.38
N VAL A 690 15.78 -18.36 3.94
CA VAL A 690 16.02 -16.94 3.78
C VAL A 690 14.88 -16.12 4.39
N ASP A 691 15.21 -14.89 4.76
CA ASP A 691 14.21 -13.86 5.01
C ASP A 691 14.07 -13.01 3.76
N VAL A 692 12.84 -12.83 3.33
CA VAL A 692 12.51 -12.05 2.13
C VAL A 692 11.44 -11.03 2.47
N SER A 693 11.54 -9.85 1.88
CA SER A 693 10.50 -8.85 1.93
C SER A 693 10.43 -8.12 0.60
N ILE A 694 9.51 -8.54 -0.26
CA ILE A 694 9.52 -8.27 -1.69
C ILE A 694 8.22 -7.60 -2.13
N GLU A 695 8.36 -6.61 -3.01
CA GLU A 695 7.33 -6.03 -3.84
C GLU A 695 7.39 -6.63 -5.25
N LEU A 696 6.21 -6.97 -5.77
CA LEU A 696 5.98 -7.58 -7.06
C LEU A 696 5.24 -6.60 -7.97
N ASP A 697 5.80 -6.36 -9.15
CA ASP A 697 5.08 -5.79 -10.27
C ASP A 697 5.43 -6.54 -11.57
N ASP A 698 4.73 -6.23 -12.67
CA ASP A 698 4.91 -6.92 -13.96
C ASP A 698 6.35 -6.83 -14.51
N GLY A 699 7.08 -5.77 -14.15
CA GLY A 699 8.45 -5.49 -14.59
C GLY A 699 9.52 -5.65 -13.51
N GLN A 700 9.16 -5.94 -12.26
CA GLN A 700 10.10 -5.89 -11.15
C GLN A 700 9.80 -6.90 -10.03
N PHE A 701 10.87 -7.49 -9.49
CA PHE A 701 10.89 -8.20 -8.21
C PHE A 701 11.94 -7.50 -7.36
N ALA A 702 11.52 -6.75 -6.34
CA ALA A 702 12.43 -5.91 -5.58
C ALA A 702 12.08 -5.80 -4.10
N GLY A 703 13.10 -5.66 -3.27
CA GLY A 703 12.95 -5.53 -1.82
C GLY A 703 14.16 -6.09 -1.11
N PHE A 704 13.99 -6.58 0.11
CA PHE A 704 15.07 -7.11 0.95
C PHE A 704 15.17 -8.63 0.85
N VAL A 705 16.39 -9.15 0.88
CA VAL A 705 16.69 -10.58 1.01
C VAL A 705 17.85 -10.77 1.98
N ARG A 706 17.72 -11.69 2.94
CA ARG A 706 18.78 -12.14 3.83
C ARG A 706 18.92 -13.65 3.76
N GLY A 707 20.14 -14.12 3.59
CA GLY A 707 20.48 -15.53 3.72
C GLY A 707 21.89 -15.72 4.29
N PRO A 708 22.41 -16.96 4.28
CA PRO A 708 23.72 -17.25 4.82
C PRO A 708 24.84 -16.44 4.14
N GLY A 709 25.76 -15.90 4.94
CA GLY A 709 26.98 -15.26 4.43
C GLY A 709 27.90 -16.23 3.65
N THR A 710 27.70 -17.53 3.78
CA THR A 710 28.42 -18.57 3.02
C THR A 710 27.91 -18.75 1.58
N GLY A 711 26.74 -18.18 1.26
CA GLY A 711 26.12 -18.24 -0.05
C GLY A 711 24.85 -19.10 -0.10
N TYR A 712 23.92 -18.70 -0.96
CA TYR A 712 22.65 -19.37 -1.24
C TYR A 712 22.19 -19.03 -2.67
N SER A 713 21.40 -19.91 -3.29
CA SER A 713 20.82 -19.64 -4.62
C SER A 713 19.36 -19.25 -4.48
N LEU A 714 18.96 -18.15 -5.10
CA LEU A 714 17.58 -17.68 -5.24
C LEU A 714 17.12 -17.88 -6.69
N THR A 715 16.03 -18.62 -6.86
CA THR A 715 15.42 -18.89 -8.17
C THR A 715 14.07 -18.21 -8.28
N VAL A 716 13.87 -17.46 -9.36
CA VAL A 716 12.62 -16.75 -9.69
C VAL A 716 12.20 -17.15 -11.12
N PRO A 717 10.94 -17.54 -11.36
CA PRO A 717 10.48 -17.87 -12.70
C PRO A 717 10.25 -16.60 -13.54
N LEU A 718 10.67 -16.68 -14.80
CA LEU A 718 10.50 -15.60 -15.76
C LEU A 718 9.08 -15.58 -16.33
N VAL A 719 8.42 -16.74 -16.46
CA VAL A 719 7.05 -16.86 -16.99
C VAL A 719 6.93 -16.17 -18.35
N GLY A 720 7.91 -16.41 -19.22
CA GLY A 720 8.00 -15.78 -20.55
C GLY A 720 8.48 -14.32 -20.56
N ARG A 721 8.75 -13.70 -19.41
CA ARG A 721 9.40 -12.38 -19.33
C ARG A 721 10.87 -12.47 -19.72
N THR A 722 11.42 -11.37 -20.24
CA THR A 722 12.86 -11.27 -20.52
C THR A 722 13.56 -10.68 -19.30
N PHE A 723 14.63 -11.31 -18.82
CA PHE A 723 15.47 -10.78 -17.74
C PHE A 723 16.40 -9.67 -18.26
N ASP A 724 16.26 -8.46 -17.70
CA ASP A 724 17.02 -7.27 -18.13
C ASP A 724 18.24 -7.00 -17.24
N GLY A 725 18.21 -7.46 -15.98
CA GLY A 725 19.33 -7.33 -15.06
C GLY A 725 18.94 -7.41 -13.59
N ALA A 726 19.94 -7.62 -12.74
CA ALA A 726 19.81 -7.69 -11.29
C ALA A 726 20.78 -6.71 -10.61
N THR A 727 20.37 -6.18 -9.47
CA THR A 727 21.24 -5.49 -8.51
C THR A 727 20.99 -6.06 -7.13
N PHE A 728 22.06 -6.35 -6.40
CA PHE A 728 22.03 -6.73 -5.00
C PHE A 728 23.05 -5.87 -4.27
N THR A 729 22.66 -5.29 -3.13
CA THR A 729 23.55 -4.37 -2.38
C THR A 729 24.70 -5.10 -1.68
N ALA A 730 24.49 -6.36 -1.29
CA ALA A 730 25.55 -7.26 -0.85
C ALA A 730 26.19 -8.02 -2.04
N GLU A 731 26.76 -9.20 -1.79
CA GLU A 731 27.58 -9.91 -2.78
C GLU A 731 26.73 -10.77 -3.73
N LEU A 732 26.69 -10.37 -5.01
CA LEU A 732 26.13 -11.17 -6.11
C LEU A 732 27.24 -12.03 -6.74
N LEU A 733 27.23 -13.32 -6.43
CA LEU A 733 28.25 -14.29 -6.85
C LEU A 733 28.04 -14.78 -8.29
N GLY A 734 26.79 -14.88 -8.73
CA GLY A 734 26.44 -15.46 -10.02
C GLY A 734 25.02 -15.15 -10.47
N THR A 735 24.80 -15.20 -11.78
CA THR A 735 23.47 -15.09 -12.39
C THR A 735 23.39 -16.01 -13.58
N SER A 736 22.33 -16.82 -13.67
CA SER A 736 22.09 -17.72 -14.78
C SER A 736 20.60 -17.77 -15.13
N VAL A 737 20.30 -17.98 -16.41
CA VAL A 737 18.94 -18.18 -16.90
C VAL A 737 18.90 -19.49 -17.68
N ALA A 738 18.06 -20.43 -17.24
CA ALA A 738 17.86 -21.73 -17.87
C ALA A 738 16.42 -22.18 -17.67
N ASP A 739 15.81 -22.80 -18.69
CA ASP A 739 14.46 -23.38 -18.61
C ASP A 739 13.39 -22.43 -18.04
N ASP A 740 13.40 -21.16 -18.44
CA ASP A 740 12.49 -20.09 -17.97
C ASP A 740 12.62 -19.74 -16.47
N LEU A 741 13.73 -20.14 -15.85
CA LEU A 741 14.09 -19.83 -14.47
C LEU A 741 15.34 -18.95 -14.44
N LEU A 742 15.26 -17.86 -13.67
CA LEU A 742 16.40 -17.04 -13.29
C LEU A 742 16.93 -17.54 -11.96
N THR A 743 18.20 -17.91 -11.89
CA THR A 743 18.89 -18.27 -10.64
C THR A 743 20.01 -17.28 -10.36
N LEU A 744 20.02 -16.76 -9.13
CA LEU A 744 20.99 -15.84 -8.59
C LEU A 744 21.73 -16.54 -7.46
N ASP A 745 23.06 -16.55 -7.50
CA ASP A 745 23.88 -16.98 -6.39
C ASP A 745 24.24 -15.73 -5.57
N LEU A 746 23.76 -15.67 -4.34
CA LEU A 746 23.85 -14.53 -3.43
C LEU A 746 24.62 -14.92 -2.17
N ALA A 747 25.21 -13.95 -1.47
CA ALA A 747 25.75 -14.15 -0.12
C ALA A 747 25.47 -12.95 0.78
N GLY A 748 25.05 -13.23 2.02
CA GLY A 748 24.70 -12.22 3.01
C GLY A 748 23.29 -11.66 2.83
N GLU A 749 23.14 -10.36 3.10
CA GLU A 749 21.84 -9.69 3.15
C GLU A 749 21.86 -8.33 2.46
N GLY A 750 20.72 -7.92 1.91
CA GLY A 750 20.56 -6.57 1.37
C GLY A 750 19.38 -6.41 0.43
N ASP A 751 19.26 -5.20 -0.12
CA ASP A 751 18.27 -4.91 -1.16
C ASP A 751 18.60 -5.62 -2.47
N LEU A 752 17.64 -6.38 -2.98
CA LEU A 752 17.62 -7.04 -4.27
C LEU A 752 16.65 -6.31 -5.21
N THR A 753 17.03 -6.15 -6.47
CA THR A 753 16.13 -5.70 -7.54
C THR A 753 16.40 -6.48 -8.80
N LEU A 754 15.37 -7.15 -9.31
CA LEU A 754 15.35 -7.86 -10.58
C LEU A 754 14.43 -7.11 -11.53
N ARG A 755 14.91 -6.82 -12.73
CA ARG A 755 14.13 -6.14 -13.77
C ARG A 755 13.78 -7.09 -14.89
N PHE A 756 12.53 -7.01 -15.33
CA PHE A 756 11.96 -7.83 -16.37
C PHE A 756 11.27 -6.96 -17.42
N SER A 757 11.39 -7.37 -18.68
CA SER A 757 10.56 -6.88 -19.77
C SER A 757 9.44 -7.88 -20.05
N PRO A 758 8.22 -7.42 -20.35
CA PRO A 758 7.13 -8.32 -20.70
C PRO A 758 7.51 -9.14 -21.94
N PRO A 759 6.91 -10.34 -22.11
CA PRO A 759 7.08 -11.09 -23.35
C PRO A 759 6.76 -10.20 -24.56
N PRO A 760 7.52 -10.33 -25.67
CA PRO A 760 7.16 -9.64 -26.90
C PRO A 760 5.72 -9.99 -27.31
N PRO A 761 4.93 -9.01 -27.76
CA PRO A 761 3.51 -9.24 -28.07
C PRO A 761 3.38 -10.28 -29.18
N VAL A 762 2.73 -11.39 -28.87
CA VAL A 762 2.37 -12.42 -29.85
C VAL A 762 1.40 -11.80 -30.86
N GLN A 763 1.68 -11.96 -32.15
CA GLN A 763 0.77 -11.59 -33.22
C GLN A 763 0.14 -12.83 -33.83
N LEU A 764 -1.14 -12.71 -34.20
CA LEU A 764 -1.87 -13.77 -34.87
C LEU A 764 -2.04 -13.47 -36.36
N HIS A 765 -1.69 -14.43 -37.20
CA HIS A 765 -2.00 -14.42 -38.63
C HIS A 765 -3.02 -15.52 -38.95
N VAL A 766 -4.10 -15.16 -39.63
CA VAL A 766 -5.20 -16.09 -39.93
C VAL A 766 -5.36 -16.24 -41.44
N VAL A 767 -5.45 -17.49 -41.90
CA VAL A 767 -5.65 -17.84 -43.31
C VAL A 767 -6.90 -18.71 -43.45
N ALA A 768 -7.81 -18.30 -44.32
CA ALA A 768 -8.99 -19.11 -44.68
C ALA A 768 -8.62 -20.13 -45.78
N ARG A 769 -9.04 -21.39 -45.60
CA ARG A 769 -8.83 -22.51 -46.53
C ARG A 769 -10.16 -23.01 -47.10
N ALA A 770 -10.19 -23.21 -48.42
CA ALA A 770 -11.25 -23.96 -49.10
C ALA A 770 -10.65 -24.90 -50.14
N GLY A 771 -10.47 -26.18 -49.76
CA GLY A 771 -9.73 -27.14 -50.56
C GLY A 771 -8.26 -26.72 -50.74
N SER A 772 -7.76 -26.64 -51.97
CA SER A 772 -6.38 -26.22 -52.26
C SER A 772 -6.16 -24.70 -52.33
N ARG A 773 -7.19 -23.89 -52.08
CA ARG A 773 -7.12 -22.42 -52.16
C ARG A 773 -7.04 -21.80 -50.77
N SER A 774 -6.14 -20.83 -50.60
CA SER A 774 -6.04 -19.98 -49.42
C SER A 774 -6.49 -18.54 -49.72
N ALA A 775 -6.98 -17.85 -48.70
CA ALA A 775 -7.31 -16.43 -48.75
C ALA A 775 -6.95 -15.74 -47.43
N THR A 776 -6.51 -14.48 -47.52
CA THR A 776 -6.26 -13.58 -46.39
C THR A 776 -7.40 -12.57 -46.23
N SER A 777 -7.46 -11.92 -45.07
CA SER A 777 -8.41 -10.85 -44.77
C SER A 777 -8.09 -9.56 -45.57
N PRO A 778 -9.08 -8.86 -46.18
CA PRO A 778 -10.49 -9.19 -46.25
C PRO A 778 -10.80 -10.19 -47.39
N MET A 779 -11.61 -11.20 -47.08
CA MET A 779 -12.03 -12.22 -48.03
C MET A 779 -13.39 -11.90 -48.64
N ARG A 780 -13.45 -11.85 -49.98
CA ARG A 780 -14.71 -11.78 -50.74
C ARG A 780 -15.06 -13.14 -51.32
N THR A 781 -16.22 -13.69 -50.95
CA THR A 781 -16.60 -15.04 -51.37
C THR A 781 -18.09 -15.16 -51.62
N ARG A 782 -18.51 -16.20 -52.35
CA ARG A 782 -19.91 -16.42 -52.67
C ARG A 782 -20.64 -16.99 -51.46
N VAL A 783 -21.91 -16.62 -51.30
CA VAL A 783 -22.85 -17.21 -50.33
C VAL A 783 -22.88 -18.74 -50.41
N ALA A 784 -23.20 -19.40 -49.29
CA ALA A 784 -23.29 -20.86 -49.15
C ALA A 784 -22.00 -21.63 -49.51
N ARG A 785 -20.84 -21.09 -49.15
CA ARG A 785 -19.53 -21.75 -49.24
C ARG A 785 -19.03 -22.12 -47.84
N SER A 786 -18.16 -23.13 -47.79
CA SER A 786 -17.54 -23.59 -46.55
C SER A 786 -16.04 -23.29 -46.53
N PHE A 787 -15.53 -22.91 -45.36
CA PHE A 787 -14.11 -22.60 -45.13
C PHE A 787 -13.64 -23.19 -43.80
N THR A 788 -12.37 -23.53 -43.71
CA THR A 788 -11.67 -23.73 -42.42
C THR A 788 -10.64 -22.62 -42.23
N PHE A 789 -10.19 -22.41 -41.00
CA PHE A 789 -9.16 -21.42 -40.69
C PHE A 789 -7.91 -22.09 -40.16
N GLU A 790 -6.74 -21.63 -40.62
CA GLU A 790 -5.44 -21.92 -40.04
C GLU A 790 -4.96 -20.65 -39.33
N VAL A 791 -4.60 -20.78 -38.05
CA VAL A 791 -4.13 -19.67 -37.21
C VAL A 791 -2.65 -19.90 -36.92
N PHE A 792 -1.85 -18.85 -37.08
CA PHE A 792 -0.42 -18.86 -36.85
C PHE A 792 -0.07 -17.81 -35.81
N ALA A 793 0.85 -18.13 -34.90
CA ALA A 793 1.42 -17.21 -33.92
C ALA A 793 2.89 -16.93 -34.23
N PHE A 794 3.33 -15.71 -33.97
CA PHE A 794 4.73 -15.27 -34.10
C PHE A 794 5.02 -14.12 -33.13
N SER A 795 6.25 -14.00 -32.66
CA SER A 795 6.68 -13.06 -31.62
C SER A 795 7.37 -11.80 -32.16
N ALA A 796 7.84 -11.81 -33.41
CA ALA A 796 8.53 -10.68 -34.06
C ALA A 796 8.11 -10.48 -35.53
N ALA A 797 8.42 -9.31 -36.11
CA ALA A 797 8.06 -8.99 -37.50
C ALA A 797 8.76 -9.85 -38.59
N ASP A 798 9.58 -10.83 -38.21
CA ASP A 798 10.27 -11.75 -39.12
C ASP A 798 9.65 -13.15 -39.06
N SER A 799 9.53 -13.79 -40.23
CA SER A 799 8.86 -15.07 -40.49
C SER A 799 9.56 -16.33 -39.93
N SER A 800 10.58 -16.19 -39.09
CA SER A 800 11.44 -17.31 -38.65
C SER A 800 10.94 -18.08 -37.43
N ASP A 801 9.96 -17.55 -36.70
CA ASP A 801 9.38 -18.12 -35.47
C ASP A 801 7.89 -18.48 -35.59
N ILE A 802 7.39 -18.64 -36.81
CA ILE A 802 5.97 -18.93 -37.09
C ILE A 802 5.60 -20.33 -36.58
N GLU A 803 4.66 -20.40 -35.66
CA GLU A 803 4.04 -21.63 -35.17
C GLU A 803 2.58 -21.70 -35.62
N GLN A 804 2.15 -22.85 -36.15
CA GLN A 804 0.73 -23.09 -36.43
C GLN A 804 0.02 -23.57 -35.17
N LEU A 805 -1.01 -22.83 -34.75
CA LEU A 805 -1.79 -23.17 -33.56
C LEU A 805 -2.88 -24.20 -33.89
N SER A 806 -3.02 -25.18 -33.01
CA SER A 806 -4.12 -26.16 -33.03
C SER A 806 -5.26 -25.80 -32.08
N ASP A 807 -4.98 -24.93 -31.12
CA ASP A 807 -5.83 -24.48 -30.03
C ASP A 807 -5.98 -22.95 -30.09
N PHE A 808 -7.17 -22.50 -30.47
CA PHE A 808 -7.52 -21.08 -30.51
C PHE A 808 -9.02 -20.93 -30.31
N GLU A 809 -9.41 -19.80 -29.74
CA GLU A 809 -10.80 -19.39 -29.68
C GLU A 809 -11.15 -18.52 -30.87
N TRP A 810 -12.39 -18.61 -31.33
CA TRP A 810 -12.88 -17.80 -32.42
C TRP A 810 -14.36 -17.53 -32.24
N GLU A 811 -14.76 -16.33 -32.64
CA GLU A 811 -16.11 -15.83 -32.49
C GLU A 811 -16.65 -15.48 -33.88
N VAL A 812 -17.63 -16.24 -34.33
CA VAL A 812 -18.26 -16.05 -35.65
C VAL A 812 -19.61 -15.34 -35.47
N PRO A 813 -19.79 -14.15 -36.07
CA PRO A 813 -21.08 -13.47 -36.05
C PRO A 813 -22.17 -14.33 -36.70
N ALA A 814 -23.30 -14.52 -36.02
CA ALA A 814 -24.39 -15.39 -36.45
C ALA A 814 -24.97 -15.03 -37.84
N GLU A 815 -24.90 -13.76 -38.21
CA GLU A 815 -25.33 -13.26 -39.53
C GLU A 815 -24.44 -13.74 -40.69
N LEU A 816 -23.18 -14.09 -40.40
CA LEU A 816 -22.19 -14.53 -41.41
C LEU A 816 -22.37 -16.00 -41.80
N GLY A 817 -22.80 -16.86 -40.87
CA GLY A 817 -22.93 -18.29 -41.09
C GLY A 817 -22.94 -19.09 -39.80
N GLU A 818 -22.98 -20.41 -39.95
CA GLU A 818 -22.96 -21.36 -38.84
C GLU A 818 -21.64 -22.15 -38.83
N VAL A 819 -21.13 -22.42 -37.64
CA VAL A 819 -19.97 -23.30 -37.45
C VAL A 819 -20.45 -24.75 -37.45
N THR A 820 -19.92 -25.56 -38.37
CA THR A 820 -20.31 -26.97 -38.53
C THR A 820 -19.11 -27.88 -38.35
N GLY A 821 -19.18 -28.85 -37.42
CA GLY A 821 -18.07 -29.76 -37.13
C GLY A 821 -16.80 -29.08 -36.56
N LEU A 822 -15.68 -29.80 -36.51
CA LEU A 822 -14.39 -29.31 -35.98
C LEU A 822 -13.83 -28.18 -36.88
N GLY A 823 -14.18 -26.93 -36.59
CA GLY A 823 -13.49 -25.74 -37.12
C GLY A 823 -13.84 -25.31 -38.55
N GLN A 824 -15.00 -25.74 -39.10
CA GLN A 824 -15.47 -25.32 -40.41
C GLN A 824 -16.62 -24.31 -40.29
N LEU A 825 -16.56 -23.23 -41.07
CA LEU A 825 -17.59 -22.20 -41.18
C LEU A 825 -18.37 -22.37 -42.49
N ASP A 826 -19.67 -22.61 -42.38
CA ASP A 826 -20.61 -22.62 -43.50
C ASP A 826 -21.29 -21.25 -43.61
N LEU A 827 -20.98 -20.52 -44.68
CA LEU A 827 -21.49 -19.17 -44.87
C LEU A 827 -23.00 -19.14 -45.14
N THR A 828 -23.62 -18.06 -44.68
CA THR A 828 -25.00 -17.70 -44.95
C THR A 828 -25.35 -17.71 -46.44
N THR A 829 -26.64 -17.86 -46.72
CA THR A 829 -27.21 -17.73 -48.07
C THR A 829 -27.48 -16.27 -48.45
N THR A 830 -27.38 -15.32 -47.52
CA THR A 830 -27.64 -13.88 -47.74
C THR A 830 -26.41 -13.14 -48.27
N MET A 831 -26.56 -12.40 -49.37
CA MET A 831 -25.47 -11.59 -49.92
C MET A 831 -25.25 -10.28 -49.15
N GLY A 832 -24.02 -9.74 -49.21
CA GLY A 832 -23.70 -8.42 -48.67
C GLY A 832 -23.48 -8.38 -47.16
N VAL A 833 -23.52 -9.53 -46.49
CA VAL A 833 -23.12 -9.64 -45.09
C VAL A 833 -21.62 -9.39 -45.00
N ARG A 834 -21.25 -8.37 -44.21
CA ARG A 834 -19.87 -8.03 -43.88
C ARG A 834 -19.71 -8.23 -42.39
N ALA A 835 -18.86 -9.14 -41.99
CA ALA A 835 -18.60 -9.40 -40.59
C ALA A 835 -17.12 -9.72 -40.35
N ASP A 836 -16.67 -9.39 -39.15
CA ASP A 836 -15.34 -9.70 -38.67
C ASP A 836 -15.43 -10.93 -37.75
N ILE A 837 -14.65 -11.96 -38.08
CA ILE A 837 -14.50 -13.13 -37.21
C ILE A 837 -13.32 -12.83 -36.29
N ALA A 838 -13.54 -12.81 -34.98
CA ALA A 838 -12.46 -12.63 -34.01
C ALA A 838 -11.76 -13.96 -33.76
N PHE A 839 -10.44 -13.94 -33.65
CA PHE A 839 -9.59 -15.08 -33.27
C PHE A 839 -8.73 -14.67 -32.08
N ARG A 840 -8.73 -15.48 -31.02
CA ARG A 840 -8.01 -15.25 -29.77
C ARG A 840 -7.16 -16.45 -29.43
N ALA A 841 -5.88 -16.24 -29.16
CA ALA A 841 -4.96 -17.26 -28.69
C ALA A 841 -3.73 -16.62 -28.02
N ARG A 842 -3.24 -17.23 -26.94
CA ARG A 842 -2.04 -16.79 -26.20
C ARG A 842 -2.06 -15.28 -25.85
N GLY A 843 -3.21 -14.76 -25.43
CA GLY A 843 -3.40 -13.35 -25.05
C GLY A 843 -3.46 -12.36 -26.22
N ALA A 844 -3.35 -12.82 -27.47
CA ALA A 844 -3.44 -12.00 -28.67
C ALA A 844 -4.82 -12.14 -29.34
N GLU A 845 -5.31 -11.06 -29.96
CA GLU A 845 -6.55 -11.04 -30.74
C GLU A 845 -6.32 -10.48 -32.14
N THR A 846 -6.95 -11.10 -33.15
CA THR A 846 -6.98 -10.60 -34.53
C THR A 846 -8.33 -10.85 -35.17
N THR A 847 -8.63 -10.14 -36.25
CA THR A 847 -9.92 -10.25 -36.94
C THR A 847 -9.75 -10.65 -38.40
N PHE A 848 -10.61 -11.56 -38.88
CA PHE A 848 -10.70 -11.93 -40.28
C PHE A 848 -12.00 -11.42 -40.90
N ASN A 849 -11.90 -10.45 -41.82
CA ASN A 849 -13.05 -9.83 -42.45
C ASN A 849 -13.56 -10.69 -43.62
N VAL A 850 -14.86 -10.98 -43.63
CA VAL A 850 -15.52 -11.70 -44.72
C VAL A 850 -16.67 -10.86 -45.28
N LEU A 851 -16.73 -10.78 -46.61
CA LEU A 851 -17.86 -10.19 -47.35
C LEU A 851 -18.50 -11.23 -48.27
N THR A 852 -19.78 -11.54 -48.00
CA THR A 852 -20.56 -12.45 -48.85
C THR A 852 -21.00 -11.76 -50.13
N THR A 853 -20.90 -12.47 -51.25
CA THR A 853 -21.29 -12.03 -52.59
C THR A 853 -22.34 -12.99 -53.16
N PRO A 854 -23.27 -12.52 -54.00
CA PRO A 854 -24.33 -13.38 -54.52
C PRO A 854 -23.76 -14.50 -55.41
N HIS A 855 -24.49 -15.61 -55.50
CA HIS A 855 -24.14 -16.71 -56.39
C HIS A 855 -24.41 -16.34 -57.87
N SER A 856 -24.08 -17.24 -58.80
CA SER A 856 -24.46 -17.10 -60.21
C SER A 856 -25.98 -16.93 -60.38
N ILE A 857 -26.38 -16.08 -61.32
CA ILE A 857 -27.77 -15.82 -61.69
C ILE A 857 -28.49 -17.14 -61.98
N ARG A 858 -29.69 -17.31 -61.41
CA ARG A 858 -30.57 -18.45 -61.65
C ARG A 858 -31.90 -18.04 -62.25
N GLU A 859 -32.40 -16.86 -61.94
CA GLU A 859 -33.73 -16.41 -62.34
C GLU A 859 -33.74 -14.93 -62.72
N VAL A 860 -34.67 -14.55 -63.61
CA VAL A 860 -34.99 -13.15 -63.94
C VAL A 860 -36.49 -12.96 -63.71
N VAL A 861 -36.84 -12.04 -62.82
CA VAL A 861 -38.24 -11.70 -62.50
C VAL A 861 -38.62 -10.40 -63.20
N ILE A 862 -39.81 -10.36 -63.82
CA ILE A 862 -40.36 -9.18 -64.51
C ILE A 862 -41.56 -8.61 -63.74
N GLU A 863 -41.63 -7.28 -63.63
CA GLU A 863 -42.73 -6.55 -63.00
C GLU A 863 -43.28 -5.44 -63.93
N PRO A 864 -44.61 -5.29 -64.08
CA PRO A 864 -45.65 -6.19 -63.57
C PRO A 864 -45.65 -7.55 -64.29
N THR A 865 -46.14 -8.60 -63.62
CA THR A 865 -46.19 -9.97 -64.17
C THR A 865 -47.31 -10.16 -65.20
N SER A 866 -48.35 -9.33 -65.19
CA SER A 866 -49.43 -9.31 -66.19
C SER A 866 -50.11 -7.94 -66.31
N VAL A 867 -50.61 -7.57 -67.50
CA VAL A 867 -51.37 -6.33 -67.74
C VAL A 867 -52.39 -6.50 -68.88
N ASP A 868 -53.54 -5.82 -68.81
CA ASP A 868 -54.54 -5.73 -69.88
C ASP A 868 -54.59 -4.30 -70.42
N LEU A 869 -54.59 -4.12 -71.76
CA LEU A 869 -54.43 -2.83 -72.41
C LEU A 869 -55.36 -2.68 -73.63
N GLU A 870 -55.89 -1.48 -73.86
CA GLU A 870 -56.60 -1.15 -75.11
C GLU A 870 -55.62 -0.69 -76.21
N PRO A 871 -55.99 -0.78 -77.51
CA PRO A 871 -55.14 -0.31 -78.60
C PRO A 871 -54.62 1.12 -78.40
N GLY A 872 -53.30 1.29 -78.43
CA GLY A 872 -52.60 2.57 -78.24
C GLY A 872 -52.12 2.88 -76.82
N GLU A 873 -52.50 2.10 -75.80
CA GLU A 873 -52.04 2.30 -74.41
C GLU A 873 -50.57 1.83 -74.18
N ARG A 874 -49.93 2.34 -73.12
CA ARG A 874 -48.49 2.09 -72.82
C ARG A 874 -48.26 1.51 -71.43
N GLN A 875 -47.27 0.62 -71.28
CA GLN A 875 -46.84 0.03 -70.00
C GLN A 875 -45.31 -0.18 -69.98
N THR A 876 -44.64 0.18 -68.88
CA THR A 876 -43.20 -0.11 -68.68
C THR A 876 -43.00 -1.35 -67.81
N PHE A 877 -42.15 -2.28 -68.26
CA PHE A 877 -41.75 -3.48 -67.50
C PHE A 877 -40.33 -3.34 -66.94
N ARG A 878 -40.09 -3.87 -65.74
CA ARG A 878 -38.77 -3.89 -65.05
C ARG A 878 -38.33 -5.32 -64.80
N ALA A 879 -37.03 -5.59 -64.88
CA ALA A 879 -36.46 -6.91 -64.65
C ALA A 879 -35.41 -6.91 -63.52
N THR A 880 -35.39 -7.96 -62.70
CA THR A 880 -34.42 -8.18 -61.64
C THR A 880 -33.80 -9.57 -61.76
N SER A 881 -32.47 -9.67 -61.77
CA SER A 881 -31.75 -10.95 -61.77
C SER A 881 -31.50 -11.44 -60.35
N LEU A 882 -31.93 -12.66 -60.06
CA LEU A 882 -31.80 -13.31 -58.76
C LEU A 882 -30.87 -14.54 -58.88
N ASP A 883 -30.10 -14.81 -57.82
CA ASP A 883 -29.38 -16.07 -57.68
C ASP A 883 -30.30 -17.19 -57.13
N ARG A 884 -29.74 -18.39 -56.90
CA ARG A 884 -30.52 -19.55 -56.43
C ARG A 884 -31.10 -19.42 -55.01
N TYR A 885 -30.70 -18.40 -54.27
CA TYR A 885 -31.13 -18.13 -52.90
C TYR A 885 -31.99 -16.85 -52.82
N GLY A 886 -32.34 -16.26 -53.98
CA GLY A 886 -33.17 -15.05 -54.04
C GLY A 886 -32.39 -13.75 -53.89
N ASN A 887 -31.06 -13.78 -53.87
CA ASN A 887 -30.26 -12.56 -53.78
C ASN A 887 -30.19 -11.81 -55.11
N ARG A 888 -30.27 -10.47 -55.09
CA ARG A 888 -30.15 -9.65 -56.30
C ARG A 888 -28.72 -9.61 -56.83
N VAL A 889 -28.49 -10.13 -58.03
CA VAL A 889 -27.20 -10.01 -58.70
C VAL A 889 -27.13 -8.65 -59.39
N LEU A 890 -26.40 -7.70 -58.80
CA LEU A 890 -26.29 -6.31 -59.29
C LEU A 890 -25.43 -6.19 -60.57
N GLY A 891 -25.65 -5.12 -61.34
CA GLY A 891 -24.81 -4.74 -62.50
C GLY A 891 -25.13 -5.44 -63.82
N ARG A 892 -26.39 -5.87 -64.03
CA ARG A 892 -26.82 -6.58 -65.24
C ARG A 892 -27.77 -5.72 -66.08
N ASN A 893 -27.58 -5.73 -67.40
CA ASN A 893 -28.49 -5.11 -68.36
C ASN A 893 -29.46 -6.16 -68.92
N PHE A 894 -30.71 -5.75 -69.20
CA PHE A 894 -31.75 -6.61 -69.74
C PHE A 894 -32.10 -6.20 -71.17
N GLY A 895 -32.21 -7.18 -72.06
CA GLY A 895 -32.82 -7.04 -73.37
C GLY A 895 -34.31 -7.40 -73.32
N TRP A 896 -35.17 -6.53 -73.85
CA TRP A 896 -36.63 -6.69 -73.83
C TRP A 896 -37.21 -7.08 -75.19
N HIS A 897 -38.12 -8.04 -75.20
CA HIS A 897 -38.77 -8.55 -76.42
C HIS A 897 -40.26 -8.78 -76.18
N VAL A 898 -41.08 -8.57 -77.22
CA VAL A 898 -42.49 -8.95 -77.23
C VAL A 898 -42.67 -10.18 -78.12
N VAL A 899 -43.49 -11.11 -77.67
CA VAL A 899 -43.89 -12.33 -78.37
C VAL A 899 -45.41 -12.32 -78.52
N GLY A 900 -45.89 -12.32 -79.77
CA GLY A 900 -47.29 -12.10 -80.13
C GLY A 900 -47.46 -10.78 -80.87
N ASP A 901 -48.32 -10.75 -81.89
CA ASP A 901 -48.59 -9.56 -82.70
C ASP A 901 -49.58 -8.63 -81.99
N ILE A 902 -49.21 -8.17 -80.80
CA ILE A 902 -50.05 -7.40 -79.86
C ILE A 902 -49.52 -5.99 -79.58
N GLY A 903 -48.36 -5.64 -80.12
CA GLY A 903 -47.73 -4.35 -79.87
C GLY A 903 -46.22 -4.34 -80.08
N THR A 904 -45.55 -3.28 -79.64
CA THR A 904 -44.08 -3.12 -79.73
C THR A 904 -43.49 -2.79 -78.37
N ILE A 905 -42.28 -3.29 -78.09
CA ILE A 905 -41.53 -2.97 -76.85
C ILE A 905 -40.15 -2.40 -77.16
N ASN A 906 -39.73 -1.41 -76.38
CA ASN A 906 -38.37 -0.88 -76.44
C ASN A 906 -37.39 -1.89 -75.84
N SER A 907 -36.44 -2.35 -76.67
CA SER A 907 -35.49 -3.42 -76.31
C SER A 907 -34.51 -3.09 -75.20
N ARG A 908 -34.39 -1.82 -74.78
CA ARG A 908 -33.47 -1.39 -73.71
C ARG A 908 -34.19 -0.91 -72.45
N THR A 909 -35.37 -0.31 -72.59
CA THR A 909 -36.07 0.32 -71.46
C THR A 909 -37.23 -0.50 -70.94
N GLY A 910 -37.78 -1.44 -71.73
CA GLY A 910 -38.94 -2.25 -71.33
C GLY A 910 -40.28 -1.54 -71.52
N ASP A 911 -40.32 -0.43 -72.25
CA ASP A 911 -41.57 0.32 -72.54
C ASP A 911 -42.36 -0.34 -73.67
N PHE A 912 -43.53 -0.89 -73.36
CA PHE A 912 -44.46 -1.56 -74.27
C PHE A 912 -45.60 -0.61 -74.71
N ILE A 913 -46.01 -0.71 -75.98
CA ILE A 913 -47.16 -0.02 -76.57
C ILE A 913 -48.07 -1.04 -77.26
N ALA A 914 -49.35 -1.08 -76.88
CA ALA A 914 -50.36 -1.98 -77.44
C ALA A 914 -50.73 -1.61 -78.89
N GLY A 915 -50.75 -2.61 -79.77
CA GLY A 915 -51.12 -2.46 -81.19
C GLY A 915 -52.62 -2.64 -81.44
N ASP A 916 -53.05 -2.49 -82.69
CA ASP A 916 -54.48 -2.54 -83.07
C ASP A 916 -55.05 -3.97 -83.19
N ASN A 917 -54.20 -4.99 -83.04
CA ASN A 917 -54.58 -6.39 -83.17
C ASN A 917 -54.98 -6.97 -81.80
N PRO A 918 -56.25 -7.35 -81.60
CA PRO A 918 -56.70 -7.93 -80.34
C PRO A 918 -56.13 -9.34 -80.14
N GLY A 919 -55.60 -9.62 -78.95
CA GLY A 919 -55.01 -10.93 -78.64
C GLY A 919 -54.19 -10.95 -77.35
N GLU A 920 -53.70 -12.14 -76.99
CA GLU A 920 -52.78 -12.35 -75.87
C GLU A 920 -51.33 -12.50 -76.38
N GLY A 921 -50.37 -11.92 -75.65
CA GLY A 921 -48.93 -12.06 -75.91
C GLY A 921 -48.09 -11.91 -74.65
N TRP A 922 -46.76 -11.92 -74.81
CA TRP A 922 -45.81 -11.96 -73.71
C TRP A 922 -44.67 -10.96 -73.91
N VAL A 923 -44.21 -10.37 -72.82
CA VAL A 923 -42.97 -9.59 -72.74
C VAL A 923 -41.90 -10.44 -72.07
N ILE A 924 -40.73 -10.56 -72.69
CA ILE A 924 -39.60 -11.36 -72.22
C ILE A 924 -38.40 -10.45 -71.93
N ALA A 925 -37.72 -10.68 -70.80
CA ALA A 925 -36.47 -10.03 -70.43
C ALA A 925 -35.33 -11.06 -70.30
N VAL A 926 -34.19 -10.77 -70.93
CA VAL A 926 -33.01 -11.66 -70.95
C VAL A 926 -31.76 -10.90 -70.50
N VAL A 927 -30.94 -11.52 -69.65
CA VAL A 927 -29.71 -10.91 -69.11
C VAL A 927 -28.57 -10.97 -70.14
N ASN A 928 -28.28 -9.82 -70.74
CA ASN A 928 -27.02 -9.41 -71.38
C ASN A 928 -26.22 -10.42 -72.24
N THR A 929 -26.82 -10.94 -73.32
CA THR A 929 -26.15 -11.10 -74.62
C THR A 929 -27.16 -10.71 -75.69
N SER A 930 -26.75 -9.91 -76.68
CA SER A 930 -27.60 -9.45 -77.79
C SER A 930 -28.42 -10.62 -78.37
N LEU A 931 -29.75 -10.55 -78.26
CA LEU A 931 -30.65 -11.53 -78.85
C LEU A 931 -30.63 -11.39 -80.38
N ILE A 932 -29.82 -12.21 -81.03
CA ILE A 932 -30.00 -12.58 -82.43
C ILE A 932 -30.89 -13.83 -82.39
N PHE A 933 -32.11 -13.72 -82.89
CA PHE A 933 -33.03 -14.86 -83.03
C PHE A 933 -32.51 -15.83 -84.11
N SER A 934 -31.46 -16.59 -83.78
CA SER A 934 -31.05 -17.79 -84.54
C SER A 934 -30.12 -18.76 -83.80
N ASP A 935 -29.66 -18.50 -82.56
CA ASP A 935 -28.79 -19.46 -81.84
C ASP A 935 -29.30 -19.84 -80.44
N ALA A 936 -29.22 -21.13 -80.12
CA ALA A 936 -29.71 -21.79 -78.91
C ALA A 936 -28.87 -21.47 -77.63
N GLY A 937 -28.79 -20.20 -77.23
CA GLY A 937 -27.85 -19.75 -76.19
C GLY A 937 -28.35 -18.82 -75.09
N ALA A 938 -29.66 -18.56 -74.95
CA ALA A 938 -30.18 -17.75 -73.83
C ALA A 938 -30.48 -18.64 -72.61
N THR A 939 -29.71 -18.52 -71.52
CA THR A 939 -29.75 -19.47 -70.39
C THR A 939 -30.65 -19.08 -69.21
N VAL A 940 -31.09 -17.83 -69.07
CA VAL A 940 -32.06 -17.41 -68.03
C VAL A 940 -32.94 -16.25 -68.54
N GLN A 941 -34.26 -16.43 -68.54
CA GLN A 941 -35.25 -15.46 -69.03
C GLN A 941 -36.44 -15.33 -68.06
N GLY A 942 -37.03 -14.14 -67.99
CA GLY A 942 -38.32 -13.88 -67.32
C GLY A 942 -39.40 -13.56 -68.35
N ALA A 943 -40.69 -13.78 -68.03
CA ALA A 943 -41.81 -13.45 -68.91
C ALA A 943 -42.97 -12.78 -68.13
N GLY A 944 -43.63 -11.79 -68.75
CA GLY A 944 -44.87 -11.16 -68.26
C GLY A 944 -45.96 -11.18 -69.35
N LYS A 945 -47.23 -11.37 -68.97
CA LYS A 945 -48.37 -11.54 -69.92
C LYS A 945 -49.04 -10.19 -70.28
N VAL A 946 -49.52 -10.05 -71.53
CA VAL A 946 -50.26 -8.86 -72.03
C VAL A 946 -51.50 -9.25 -72.87
N THR A 947 -52.63 -8.54 -72.74
CA THR A 947 -53.89 -8.77 -73.50
C THR A 947 -54.45 -7.47 -74.17
N VAL A 948 -55.00 -7.53 -75.41
CA VAL A 948 -55.55 -6.38 -76.20
C VAL A 948 -56.95 -6.64 -76.84
N GLY A 949 -57.88 -5.65 -76.95
CA GLY A 949 -59.32 -5.77 -77.38
C GLY A 949 -59.78 -5.12 -78.74
N ALA A 950 -61.06 -5.28 -79.19
CA ALA A 950 -61.60 -4.92 -80.55
C ALA A 950 -62.82 -3.92 -80.62
N GLY A 951 -62.88 -2.98 -81.59
CA GLY A 951 -63.81 -1.80 -81.64
C GLY A 951 -65.18 -1.90 -82.40
N ARG A 952 -66.11 -0.93 -82.20
CA ARG A 952 -67.56 -0.93 -82.61
C ARG A 952 -67.98 0.13 -83.68
N PRO A 953 -69.06 -0.07 -84.50
CA PRO A 953 -69.54 0.91 -85.50
C PRO A 953 -70.26 2.13 -84.91
N GLU A 954 -69.99 3.34 -85.43
CA GLU A 954 -70.44 4.60 -84.82
C GLU A 954 -71.71 5.24 -85.42
N ARG A 955 -72.17 4.81 -86.61
CA ARG A 955 -73.31 5.44 -87.31
C ARG A 955 -74.22 4.46 -88.04
N TYR A 956 -75.49 4.83 -88.19
CA TYR A 956 -76.47 4.09 -89.01
C TYR A 956 -76.15 4.24 -90.51
N ALA A 957 -76.32 3.18 -91.31
CA ALA A 957 -76.16 3.24 -92.76
C ALA A 957 -76.99 2.18 -93.50
N LEU A 958 -77.65 2.54 -94.62
CA LEU A 958 -78.18 1.57 -95.60
C LEU A 958 -77.29 1.58 -96.85
N HIS A 959 -76.62 0.45 -97.10
CA HIS A 959 -75.69 0.28 -98.21
C HIS A 959 -76.42 -0.08 -99.51
N PRO A 960 -75.84 0.20 -100.69
CA PRO A 960 -76.36 -0.27 -101.97
C PRO A 960 -76.49 -1.80 -101.98
N ASN A 961 -77.57 -2.30 -102.56
CA ASN A 961 -77.73 -3.74 -102.74
C ASN A 961 -76.74 -4.27 -103.80
N MET A 962 -76.25 -5.50 -103.63
CA MET A 962 -75.34 -6.14 -104.57
C MET A 962 -75.81 -7.57 -104.93
N PRO A 963 -75.93 -7.89 -106.23
CA PRO A 963 -75.75 -7.01 -107.40
C PRO A 963 -76.90 -5.99 -107.59
N ASN A 964 -76.69 -4.93 -108.38
CA ASN A 964 -77.75 -4.01 -108.86
C ASN A 964 -77.32 -3.37 -110.22
N PRO A 965 -77.96 -3.70 -111.37
CA PRO A 965 -79.12 -4.58 -111.50
C PRO A 965 -78.87 -6.04 -111.11
N PHE A 966 -79.92 -6.76 -110.72
CA PHE A 966 -79.87 -8.15 -110.24
C PHE A 966 -80.88 -9.06 -110.95
N ASN A 967 -80.68 -10.39 -110.89
CA ASN A 967 -81.54 -11.43 -111.49
C ASN A 967 -81.40 -12.80 -110.78
N PRO A 968 -82.46 -13.36 -110.16
CA PRO A 968 -83.55 -12.66 -109.51
C PRO A 968 -83.22 -12.24 -108.06
N ALA A 969 -82.03 -12.56 -107.51
CA ALA A 969 -81.67 -12.31 -106.11
C ALA A 969 -80.57 -11.25 -105.86
N THR A 970 -80.61 -10.55 -104.71
CA THR A 970 -79.64 -9.51 -104.31
C THR A 970 -79.50 -9.40 -102.78
N GLN A 971 -78.33 -9.00 -102.27
CA GLN A 971 -78.10 -8.78 -100.83
C GLN A 971 -78.12 -7.29 -100.48
N ILE A 972 -78.83 -6.95 -99.40
CA ILE A 972 -79.00 -5.60 -98.83
C ILE A 972 -78.30 -5.56 -97.47
N ARG A 973 -77.34 -4.65 -97.27
CA ARG A 973 -76.58 -4.49 -96.01
C ARG A 973 -76.89 -3.19 -95.30
N PHE A 974 -76.87 -3.19 -93.96
CA PHE A 974 -77.02 -1.99 -93.16
C PHE A 974 -76.33 -2.08 -91.80
N ASP A 975 -75.97 -0.91 -91.27
CA ASP A 975 -75.24 -0.76 -90.00
C ASP A 975 -76.16 -0.18 -88.93
N LEU A 976 -76.07 -0.72 -87.72
CA LEU A 976 -76.76 -0.23 -86.52
C LEU A 976 -75.73 0.07 -85.41
N PRO A 977 -75.51 1.33 -85.02
CA PRO A 977 -74.65 1.66 -83.89
C PRO A 977 -75.31 1.38 -82.54
N ILE A 978 -76.64 1.24 -82.50
CA ILE A 978 -77.44 1.00 -81.29
C ILE A 978 -78.56 -0.01 -81.65
N ALA A 979 -78.98 -0.83 -80.69
CA ALA A 979 -80.07 -1.79 -80.87
C ALA A 979 -81.43 -1.07 -81.04
N GLY A 980 -82.33 -1.64 -81.85
CA GLY A 980 -83.68 -1.13 -81.98
C GLY A 980 -84.54 -1.83 -83.04
N PRO A 981 -85.80 -1.39 -83.21
CA PRO A 981 -86.71 -1.98 -84.18
C PRO A 981 -86.34 -1.57 -85.60
N VAL A 982 -86.19 -2.58 -86.48
CA VAL A 982 -85.80 -2.42 -87.87
C VAL A 982 -86.89 -2.96 -88.80
N ARG A 983 -87.25 -2.16 -89.80
CA ARG A 983 -88.14 -2.55 -90.89
C ARG A 983 -87.47 -2.36 -92.25
N LEU A 984 -87.38 -3.41 -93.06
CA LEU A 984 -86.88 -3.38 -94.43
C LEU A 984 -87.98 -3.83 -95.40
N THR A 985 -88.40 -2.94 -96.30
CA THR A 985 -89.56 -3.15 -97.18
C THR A 985 -89.26 -2.81 -98.63
N ILE A 986 -89.78 -3.59 -99.57
CA ILE A 986 -89.63 -3.42 -101.01
C ILE A 986 -90.93 -2.91 -101.65
N TYR A 987 -90.80 -1.89 -102.49
CA TYR A 987 -91.91 -1.25 -103.23
C TYR A 987 -91.68 -1.32 -104.74
N ASN A 988 -92.77 -1.39 -105.52
CA ASN A 988 -92.73 -1.30 -106.98
C ASN A 988 -92.65 0.15 -107.46
N ALA A 989 -92.49 0.36 -108.77
CA ALA A 989 -92.39 1.69 -109.38
C ALA A 989 -93.63 2.60 -109.18
N LEU A 990 -94.79 2.03 -108.83
CA LEU A 990 -96.01 2.79 -108.51
C LEU A 990 -96.09 3.16 -107.01
N GLY A 991 -95.10 2.76 -106.20
CA GLY A 991 -95.06 2.99 -104.76
C GLY A 991 -95.91 2.01 -103.95
N GLN A 992 -96.38 0.92 -104.56
CA GLN A 992 -97.12 -0.13 -103.85
C GLN A 992 -96.13 -1.09 -103.18
N GLU A 993 -96.43 -1.50 -101.95
CA GLU A 993 -95.62 -2.48 -101.22
C GLU A 993 -95.69 -3.84 -101.93
N VAL A 994 -94.52 -4.38 -102.24
CA VAL A 994 -94.36 -5.67 -102.92
C VAL A 994 -94.09 -6.76 -101.90
N GLU A 995 -93.16 -6.50 -100.98
CA GLU A 995 -92.73 -7.47 -99.98
C GLU A 995 -92.04 -6.80 -98.79
N ARG A 996 -92.10 -7.41 -97.62
CA ARG A 996 -91.42 -6.96 -96.40
C ARG A 996 -90.42 -8.02 -95.95
N LEU A 997 -89.14 -7.66 -95.91
CA LEU A 997 -88.03 -8.59 -95.67
C LEU A 997 -87.63 -8.67 -94.20
N VAL A 998 -87.79 -7.58 -93.46
CA VAL A 998 -87.48 -7.52 -92.03
C VAL A 998 -88.53 -6.66 -91.32
N GLU A 999 -88.98 -7.10 -90.14
CA GLU A 999 -89.77 -6.33 -89.19
C GLU A 999 -89.57 -6.88 -87.76
N GLN A 1000 -88.43 -6.58 -87.14
CA GLN A 1000 -88.07 -7.05 -85.79
C GLN A 1000 -87.02 -6.15 -85.09
N GLU A 1001 -86.78 -6.36 -83.80
CA GLU A 1001 -85.67 -5.78 -83.02
C GLU A 1001 -84.31 -6.39 -83.42
N MET A 1002 -83.28 -5.56 -83.59
CA MET A 1002 -81.92 -6.02 -83.96
C MET A 1002 -80.84 -5.34 -83.11
N ALA A 1003 -79.78 -6.10 -82.77
CA ALA A 1003 -78.65 -5.64 -81.95
C ALA A 1003 -77.70 -4.69 -82.70
N PRO A 1004 -76.83 -3.92 -82.00
CA PRO A 1004 -75.85 -3.06 -82.65
C PRO A 1004 -74.82 -3.90 -83.39
N GLY A 1005 -74.53 -3.54 -84.64
CA GLY A 1005 -73.62 -4.28 -85.52
C GLY A 1005 -73.92 -4.04 -87.00
N VAL A 1006 -73.18 -4.73 -87.84
CA VAL A 1006 -73.36 -4.73 -89.30
C VAL A 1006 -74.23 -5.94 -89.68
N HIS A 1007 -75.29 -5.71 -90.46
CA HIS A 1007 -76.31 -6.70 -90.83
C HIS A 1007 -76.45 -6.85 -92.35
N ALA A 1008 -76.88 -8.03 -92.82
CA ALA A 1008 -77.07 -8.35 -94.24
C ALA A 1008 -78.29 -9.25 -94.47
N VAL A 1009 -79.15 -8.89 -95.44
CA VAL A 1009 -80.42 -9.57 -95.75
C VAL A 1009 -80.53 -9.81 -97.26
N GLU A 1010 -80.99 -10.97 -97.69
CA GLU A 1010 -81.15 -11.31 -99.11
C GLU A 1010 -82.60 -11.15 -99.57
N TRP A 1011 -82.81 -10.67 -100.80
CA TRP A 1011 -84.12 -10.62 -101.47
C TRP A 1011 -84.10 -11.42 -102.76
N ASP A 1012 -84.98 -12.42 -102.87
CA ASP A 1012 -85.24 -13.19 -104.10
C ASP A 1012 -86.52 -12.70 -104.78
N ALA A 1013 -86.37 -12.04 -105.93
CA ALA A 1013 -87.46 -11.45 -106.69
C ALA A 1013 -87.98 -12.35 -107.83
N ALA A 1014 -87.78 -13.68 -107.78
CA ALA A 1014 -88.12 -14.60 -108.87
C ALA A 1014 -89.61 -14.62 -109.27
N GLY A 1015 -90.52 -14.14 -108.40
CA GLY A 1015 -91.95 -14.00 -108.70
C GLY A 1015 -92.34 -12.67 -109.35
N HIS A 1016 -91.41 -11.71 -109.48
CA HIS A 1016 -91.71 -10.33 -109.86
C HIS A 1016 -91.18 -10.00 -111.26
N ARG A 1017 -91.80 -8.99 -111.93
CA ARG A 1017 -91.46 -8.60 -113.31
C ARG A 1017 -90.22 -7.70 -113.34
N SER A 1018 -89.43 -7.76 -114.42
CA SER A 1018 -88.30 -6.85 -114.67
C SER A 1018 -88.77 -5.39 -114.57
N GLY A 1019 -88.01 -4.57 -113.87
CA GLY A 1019 -88.41 -3.19 -113.58
C GLY A 1019 -87.68 -2.57 -112.40
N ILE A 1020 -88.06 -1.32 -112.09
CA ILE A 1020 -87.50 -0.57 -110.97
C ILE A 1020 -88.28 -0.88 -109.70
N TYR A 1021 -87.55 -1.20 -108.63
CA TYR A 1021 -88.03 -1.37 -107.27
C TYR A 1021 -87.31 -0.40 -106.33
N ILE A 1022 -87.85 -0.18 -105.14
CA ILE A 1022 -87.22 0.63 -104.10
C ILE A 1022 -87.22 -0.18 -102.81
N CYS A 1023 -86.04 -0.35 -102.18
CA CYS A 1023 -85.96 -0.83 -100.81
C CYS A 1023 -85.95 0.35 -99.84
N GLU A 1024 -86.64 0.21 -98.72
CA GLU A 1024 -86.69 1.17 -97.64
C GLU A 1024 -86.30 0.51 -96.32
N LEU A 1025 -85.29 1.06 -95.65
CA LEU A 1025 -84.93 0.74 -94.28
C LEU A 1025 -85.46 1.82 -93.33
N ILE A 1026 -86.12 1.39 -92.26
CA ILE A 1026 -86.51 2.22 -91.12
C ILE A 1026 -85.90 1.61 -89.86
N ALA A 1027 -85.05 2.37 -89.18
CA ALA A 1027 -84.46 2.05 -87.89
C ALA A 1027 -84.33 3.36 -87.10
N ASN A 1028 -85.38 3.73 -86.35
CA ASN A 1028 -85.56 5.10 -85.87
C ASN A 1028 -84.34 5.65 -85.10
N PRO A 1029 -83.91 6.91 -85.38
CA PRO A 1029 -84.54 7.89 -86.28
C PRO A 1029 -84.14 7.72 -87.76
N TYR A 1030 -83.33 6.73 -88.10
CA TYR A 1030 -82.78 6.55 -89.44
C TYR A 1030 -83.82 5.98 -90.42
N ARG A 1031 -84.02 6.66 -91.54
CA ARG A 1031 -84.86 6.18 -92.66
C ARG A 1031 -84.13 6.43 -93.97
N ALA A 1032 -83.93 5.37 -94.75
CA ALA A 1032 -83.22 5.46 -96.01
C ALA A 1032 -83.89 4.60 -97.08
N ARG A 1033 -83.89 5.09 -98.32
CA ARG A 1033 -84.42 4.37 -99.49
C ARG A 1033 -83.34 4.22 -100.55
N ARG A 1034 -83.31 3.07 -101.22
CA ARG A 1034 -82.42 2.84 -102.37
C ARG A 1034 -83.20 2.24 -103.54
N LYS A 1035 -82.88 2.73 -104.74
CA LYS A 1035 -83.43 2.21 -106.00
C LYS A 1035 -82.73 0.91 -106.36
N MET A 1036 -83.52 -0.09 -106.73
CA MET A 1036 -83.08 -1.39 -107.20
C MET A 1036 -83.62 -1.63 -108.61
N LEU A 1037 -82.83 -2.27 -109.48
CA LEU A 1037 -83.24 -2.61 -110.84
C LEU A 1037 -83.21 -4.13 -110.99
N LEU A 1038 -84.39 -4.74 -111.14
CA LEU A 1038 -84.53 -6.15 -111.47
C LEU A 1038 -84.50 -6.30 -112.99
N LEU A 1039 -83.52 -7.04 -113.50
CA LEU A 1039 -83.42 -7.40 -114.91
C LEU A 1039 -83.65 -8.89 -115.04
N ARG A 1040 -84.88 -9.28 -115.38
CA ARG A 1040 -85.18 -10.64 -115.82
C ARG A 1040 -85.29 -10.71 -117.32
#